data_AF-A0A6G1FVF9-F1
#
_entry.id   AF-A0A6G1FVF9-F1
#
_cell.length_a   1.000
_cell.length_b   1.000
_cell.length_c   1.000
_cell.angle_alpha   90.00
_cell.angle_beta   90.00
_cell.angle_gamma   90.00
#
_symmetry.space_group_name_H-M   'P 1'
#
loop_
_entity.id
_entity.type
_entity.pdbx_description
1 polymer ?
#
loop_
_entity_poly.entity_id
_entity_poly.type
_entity_poly.pdbx_seq_one_letter_code
_entity_poly.pdbx_strand_id
1 'polypeptide(L)'
;MNQQRGWKEYDEEYLAQVQARERRMERERMRRESDGRRRERDEDRRAREQGREEREERERQGEEREREREERKRAREEKETRRAERARIREERERRRAERGKRDTHTDGEVDTGREERRLDSRDDGYKDNSDIDEREIMKKEWKTGMKHKPGDHLPPHRTKRKAHVKEKVTEYTSDEDERKSMFKEWRTGFKWLPGLNKKKQETSQGRIRATMNEKRDAPGRRIISGTVLEKGRPTLYEHMLGKGGGSVSEFTDETAFKRRRRKRIVICCIIVVAILLIAIPVGVFVNKKNKESPPSQATDKSTRPSNYNLQGVTKDSIPPEAQGTLLDPFTWYDTVDFNLTYTAETVGGLSIMGINSTWDDDIQANPNVPNLEDEFQYGKVPIRGMNVGGWLNLEPFITPSFFSRYSARDGVIDEWTFTSKLGPAKSAQTLEQHYSSFITRDTFVEIRNAGFDHVRIPFGYWAVTTYDGDPYVSKIAWRYMLRGIEYCRQNGLRVKLDLHGAPGSQNGWNHSGRQGPAGWLNGTDGDLNAQRTLDIHDQLSTFFTQPRYKNLVTVYGLVNEPRMVDLDTNKVLDWTSKAISLIRKNNYPGVLVFGDGFMGLDKWQGKLQEDDKLVLDVHQYVIFNVDQLKLEHTDKLNFACKGWTAQTVRSQNKQTGFGPTMCGEWSQADTDCATFLNNVGVGSRWEGTLNSGNASTSVMRPTCPTENDPVCQCKDSNADPSEYTDVYKQWLRMFAEAQMESFEKGWGWFYWTWQTERAVQWSWKLGMQAGILPTKAYDRDFKCEEPYPDFGAMGLPENY
;
A
#
# COMPACT_ATOMS: atom_id res chain seq x y z
N MET A 1 -29.21 15.35 -81.24
CA MET A 1 -27.86 14.77 -81.02
C MET A 1 -26.89 15.83 -80.48
N ASN A 2 -27.24 16.56 -79.41
CA ASN A 2 -26.40 17.68 -78.94
C ASN A 2 -26.54 17.99 -77.43
N GLN A 3 -26.63 16.94 -76.59
CA GLN A 3 -26.78 17.09 -75.13
C GLN A 3 -25.96 16.08 -74.31
N GLN A 4 -24.88 15.54 -74.90
CA GLN A 4 -23.94 14.61 -74.26
C GLN A 4 -22.47 15.08 -74.28
N ARG A 5 -22.19 16.32 -74.72
CA ARG A 5 -20.83 16.91 -74.68
C ARG A 5 -20.57 17.84 -73.49
N GLY A 6 -21.61 18.41 -72.86
CA GLY A 6 -21.46 19.38 -71.77
C GLY A 6 -21.15 18.82 -70.37
N TRP A 7 -21.04 17.50 -70.21
CA TRP A 7 -20.84 16.82 -68.92
C TRP A 7 -19.52 16.04 -68.82
N LYS A 8 -18.55 16.29 -69.72
CA LYS A 8 -17.20 15.69 -69.62
C LYS A 8 -16.08 16.69 -69.32
N GLU A 9 -16.19 17.95 -69.75
CA GLU A 9 -15.16 18.97 -69.48
C GLU A 9 -15.19 19.49 -68.03
N TYR A 10 -16.35 19.44 -67.35
CA TYR A 10 -16.50 19.93 -65.98
C TYR A 10 -15.94 19.00 -64.88
N ASP A 11 -15.61 17.75 -65.23
CA ASP A 11 -15.15 16.72 -64.27
C ASP A 11 -13.61 16.62 -64.24
N GLU A 12 -12.95 16.75 -65.39
CA GLU A 12 -11.48 16.68 -65.49
C GLU A 12 -10.79 17.86 -64.79
N GLU A 13 -11.31 19.10 -64.91
CA GLU A 13 -10.71 20.26 -64.25
C GLU A 13 -10.83 20.18 -62.71
N TYR A 14 -11.98 19.69 -62.22
CA TYR A 14 -12.20 19.47 -60.79
C TYR A 14 -11.27 18.37 -60.24
N LEU A 15 -11.17 17.23 -60.93
CA LEU A 15 -10.25 16.14 -60.57
C LEU A 15 -8.78 16.60 -60.60
N ALA A 16 -8.38 17.42 -61.58
CA ALA A 16 -7.04 17.98 -61.65
C ALA A 16 -6.71 18.88 -60.45
N GLN A 17 -7.66 19.71 -60.00
CA GLN A 17 -7.51 20.57 -58.81
C GLN A 17 -7.43 19.75 -57.51
N VAL A 18 -8.26 18.71 -57.36
CA VAL A 18 -8.20 17.80 -56.19
C VAL A 18 -6.85 17.10 -56.12
N GLN A 19 -6.39 16.48 -57.21
CA GLN A 19 -5.08 15.82 -57.24
C GLN A 19 -3.91 16.80 -57.03
N ALA A 20 -4.01 18.04 -57.51
CA ALA A 20 -3.00 19.07 -57.24
C ALA A 20 -2.92 19.43 -55.75
N ARG A 21 -4.07 19.48 -55.06
CA ARG A 21 -4.15 19.71 -53.62
C ARG A 21 -3.58 18.55 -52.81
N GLU A 22 -3.88 17.31 -53.18
CA GLU A 22 -3.31 16.11 -52.54
C GLU A 22 -1.78 16.06 -52.71
N ARG A 23 -1.28 16.23 -53.93
CA ARG A 23 0.18 16.32 -54.22
C ARG A 23 0.88 17.45 -53.47
N ARG A 24 0.17 18.49 -53.03
CA ARG A 24 0.72 19.56 -52.17
C ARG A 24 0.74 19.13 -50.70
N MET A 25 -0.35 18.58 -50.19
CA MET A 25 -0.41 18.08 -48.80
C MET A 25 0.61 16.98 -48.54
N GLU A 26 0.85 16.10 -49.52
CA GLU A 26 1.85 15.03 -49.40
C GLU A 26 3.30 15.57 -49.37
N ARG A 27 3.61 16.61 -50.16
CA ARG A 27 4.91 17.31 -50.07
C ARG A 27 5.11 18.02 -48.73
N GLU A 28 4.06 18.62 -48.18
CA GLU A 28 4.11 19.26 -46.86
C GLU A 28 4.27 18.22 -45.72
N ARG A 29 3.61 17.05 -45.84
CA ARG A 29 3.80 15.89 -44.95
C ARG A 29 5.24 15.37 -45.00
N MET A 30 5.77 15.11 -46.20
CA MET A 30 7.16 14.63 -46.40
C MET A 30 8.20 15.60 -45.80
N ARG A 31 7.97 16.92 -45.91
CA ARG A 31 8.82 17.93 -45.23
C ARG A 31 8.75 17.83 -43.72
N ARG A 32 7.55 17.74 -43.13
CA ARG A 32 7.38 17.58 -41.66
C ARG A 32 8.03 16.29 -41.14
N GLU A 33 7.91 15.18 -41.87
CA GLU A 33 8.56 13.91 -41.52
C GLU A 33 10.09 13.94 -41.69
N SER A 34 10.62 14.79 -42.59
CA SER A 34 12.06 15.04 -42.73
C SER A 34 12.60 15.90 -41.59
N ASP A 35 11.90 16.97 -41.22
CA ASP A 35 12.29 17.86 -40.12
C ASP A 35 12.18 17.16 -38.76
N GLY A 36 11.16 16.32 -38.55
CA GLY A 36 11.04 15.47 -37.36
C GLY A 36 12.24 14.54 -37.19
N ARG A 37 12.60 13.78 -38.24
CA ARG A 37 13.79 12.91 -38.25
C ARG A 37 15.12 13.67 -38.12
N ARG A 38 15.15 14.97 -38.40
CA ARG A 38 16.33 15.82 -38.13
C ARG A 38 16.42 16.17 -36.65
N ARG A 39 15.32 16.65 -36.04
CA ARG A 39 15.26 16.96 -34.61
C ARG A 39 15.59 15.76 -33.72
N GLU A 40 15.04 14.59 -34.05
CA GLU A 40 15.30 13.34 -33.33
C GLU A 40 16.80 12.96 -33.32
N ARG A 41 17.51 13.16 -34.44
CA ARG A 41 18.98 12.95 -34.50
C ARG A 41 19.77 14.00 -33.73
N ASP A 42 19.31 15.25 -33.72
CA ASP A 42 19.95 16.33 -32.96
C ASP A 42 19.73 16.14 -31.43
N GLU A 43 18.60 15.57 -31.02
CA GLU A 43 18.31 15.17 -29.62
C GLU A 43 19.11 13.95 -29.18
N ASP A 44 19.16 12.87 -29.97
CA ASP A 44 19.97 11.68 -29.67
C ASP A 44 21.48 12.02 -29.58
N ARG A 45 21.96 12.96 -30.41
CA ARG A 45 23.34 13.46 -30.29
C ARG A 45 23.59 14.15 -28.95
N ARG A 46 22.68 15.03 -28.50
CA ARG A 46 22.81 15.73 -27.22
C ARG A 46 22.75 14.77 -26.04
N ALA A 47 21.88 13.76 -26.09
CA ALA A 47 21.80 12.72 -25.06
C ALA A 47 23.11 11.91 -24.93
N ARG A 48 23.78 11.61 -26.06
CA ARG A 48 25.09 10.94 -26.06
C ARG A 48 26.22 11.81 -25.52
N GLU A 49 26.20 13.12 -25.81
CA GLU A 49 27.17 14.08 -25.28
C GLU A 49 27.00 14.22 -23.75
N GLN A 50 25.77 14.37 -23.24
CA GLN A 50 25.47 14.39 -21.79
C GLN A 50 25.84 13.07 -21.08
N GLY A 51 25.49 11.92 -21.65
CA GLY A 51 25.82 10.62 -21.08
C GLY A 51 27.32 10.32 -21.01
N ARG A 52 28.13 11.02 -21.82
CA ARG A 52 29.60 10.98 -21.73
C ARG A 52 30.12 11.84 -20.58
N GLU A 53 29.62 13.06 -20.44
CA GLU A 53 30.00 13.96 -19.33
C GLU A 53 29.65 13.35 -17.96
N GLU A 54 28.45 12.79 -17.79
CA GLU A 54 28.04 12.08 -16.56
C GLU A 54 28.95 10.89 -16.23
N ARG A 55 29.45 10.19 -17.25
CA ARG A 55 30.36 9.05 -17.04
C ARG A 55 31.74 9.52 -16.59
N GLU A 56 32.30 10.54 -17.25
CA GLU A 56 33.60 11.11 -16.87
C GLU A 56 33.56 11.74 -15.46
N GLU A 57 32.40 12.26 -15.02
CA GLU A 57 32.22 12.74 -13.64
C GLU A 57 32.13 11.59 -12.62
N ARG A 58 31.39 10.52 -12.91
CA ARG A 58 31.31 9.32 -12.03
C ARG A 58 32.68 8.65 -11.85
N GLU A 59 33.48 8.58 -12.91
CA GLU A 59 34.84 8.00 -12.83
C GLU A 59 35.73 8.83 -11.89
N ARG A 60 35.70 10.18 -11.96
CA ARG A 60 36.42 11.06 -11.02
C ARG A 60 35.95 10.92 -9.57
N GLN A 61 34.63 10.88 -9.34
CA GLN A 61 34.07 10.67 -8.00
C GLN A 61 34.42 9.28 -7.43
N GLY A 62 34.62 8.28 -8.29
CA GLY A 62 35.12 6.95 -7.89
C GLY A 62 36.55 7.01 -7.36
N GLU A 63 37.46 7.63 -8.10
CA GLU A 63 38.86 7.80 -7.69
C GLU A 63 39.00 8.58 -6.37
N GLU A 64 38.20 9.63 -6.17
CA GLU A 64 38.23 10.42 -4.93
C GLU A 64 37.79 9.61 -3.71
N ARG A 65 36.70 8.82 -3.84
CA ARG A 65 36.23 7.91 -2.78
C ARG A 65 37.25 6.81 -2.46
N GLU A 66 38.01 6.34 -3.45
CA GLU A 66 39.07 5.35 -3.22
C GLU A 66 40.26 5.95 -2.45
N ARG A 67 40.67 7.18 -2.78
CA ARG A 67 41.70 7.93 -2.03
C ARG A 67 41.30 8.18 -0.58
N GLU A 68 40.06 8.62 -0.32
CA GLU A 68 39.56 8.75 1.06
C GLU A 68 39.59 7.41 1.83
N ARG A 69 39.29 6.30 1.14
CA ARG A 69 39.26 4.96 1.77
C ARG A 69 40.66 4.47 2.13
N GLU A 70 41.64 4.70 1.27
CA GLU A 70 43.07 4.50 1.54
C GLU A 70 43.53 5.32 2.77
N GLU A 71 43.22 6.61 2.80
CA GLU A 71 43.65 7.51 3.87
C GLU A 71 43.05 7.12 5.24
N ARG A 72 41.75 6.78 5.27
CA ARG A 72 41.08 6.25 6.47
C ARG A 72 41.67 4.91 6.93
N LYS A 73 42.16 4.06 6.01
CA LYS A 73 42.84 2.80 6.35
C LYS A 73 44.19 3.08 7.02
N ARG A 74 45.02 3.93 6.43
CA ARG A 74 46.32 4.35 7.00
C ARG A 74 46.16 4.99 8.38
N ALA A 75 45.17 5.87 8.56
CA ALA A 75 44.87 6.50 9.85
C ALA A 75 44.35 5.52 10.93
N ARG A 76 43.78 4.38 10.52
CA ARG A 76 43.39 3.29 11.44
C ARG A 76 44.61 2.46 11.85
N GLU A 77 45.45 2.09 10.91
CA GLU A 77 46.71 1.37 11.15
C GLU A 77 47.63 2.16 12.09
N GLU A 78 47.81 3.47 11.87
CA GLU A 78 48.60 4.35 12.78
C GLU A 78 48.02 4.37 14.22
N LYS A 79 46.69 4.38 14.37
CA LYS A 79 46.02 4.31 15.67
C LYS A 79 46.20 2.96 16.37
N GLU A 80 46.22 1.85 15.62
CA GLU A 80 46.45 0.52 16.16
C GLU A 80 47.92 0.35 16.59
N THR A 81 48.88 0.85 15.81
CA THR A 81 50.31 0.90 16.18
C THR A 81 50.53 1.72 17.46
N ARG A 82 49.96 2.94 17.57
CA ARG A 82 50.03 3.76 18.80
C ARG A 82 49.35 3.12 20.01
N ARG A 83 48.33 2.26 19.81
CA ARG A 83 47.72 1.48 20.89
C ARG A 83 48.62 0.36 21.36
N ALA A 84 49.24 -0.38 20.43
CA ALA A 84 50.19 -1.46 20.75
C ALA A 84 51.43 -0.93 21.49
N GLU A 85 51.97 0.22 21.07
CA GLU A 85 53.09 0.88 21.74
C GLU A 85 52.74 1.30 23.17
N ARG A 86 51.57 1.93 23.38
CA ARG A 86 51.07 2.29 24.71
C ARG A 86 50.84 1.06 25.61
N ALA A 87 50.44 -0.08 25.04
CA ALA A 87 50.32 -1.34 25.78
C ALA A 87 51.69 -1.85 26.25
N ARG A 88 52.70 -1.88 25.37
CA ARG A 88 54.08 -2.28 25.74
C ARG A 88 54.67 -1.39 26.84
N ILE A 89 54.51 -0.06 26.73
CA ILE A 89 54.97 0.89 27.76
C ILE A 89 54.28 0.65 29.10
N ARG A 90 53.00 0.22 29.08
CA ARG A 90 52.26 -0.14 30.30
C ARG A 90 52.79 -1.43 30.92
N GLU A 91 52.97 -2.50 30.13
CA GLU A 91 53.54 -3.76 30.61
C GLU A 91 54.94 -3.57 31.20
N GLU A 92 55.79 -2.75 30.58
CA GLU A 92 57.12 -2.46 31.09
C GLU A 92 57.07 -1.69 32.43
N ARG A 93 56.15 -0.74 32.58
CA ARG A 93 55.93 -0.03 33.85
C ARG A 93 55.40 -0.95 34.95
N GLU A 94 54.51 -1.88 34.61
CA GLU A 94 53.97 -2.87 35.56
C GLU A 94 55.07 -3.88 35.97
N ARG A 95 55.93 -4.30 35.04
CA ARG A 95 57.11 -5.15 35.31
C ARG A 95 58.14 -4.45 36.20
N ARG A 96 58.50 -3.18 35.91
CA ARG A 96 59.39 -2.37 36.76
C ARG A 96 58.82 -2.13 38.18
N ARG A 97 57.48 -2.08 38.34
CA ARG A 97 56.82 -2.05 39.66
C ARG A 97 56.95 -3.38 40.39
N ALA A 98 56.76 -4.51 39.70
CA ALA A 98 56.92 -5.85 40.28
C ALA A 98 58.36 -6.13 40.73
N GLU A 99 59.37 -5.58 40.04
CA GLU A 99 60.78 -5.68 40.42
C GLU A 99 61.13 -4.80 41.63
N ARG A 100 60.53 -3.59 41.77
CA ARG A 100 60.68 -2.78 43.00
C ARG A 100 59.99 -3.43 44.20
N GLY A 101 58.79 -3.97 44.04
CA GLY A 101 58.04 -4.66 45.09
C GLY A 101 58.67 -5.95 45.62
N LYS A 102 59.81 -6.41 45.06
CA LYS A 102 60.60 -7.56 45.54
C LYS A 102 61.88 -7.18 46.28
N ARG A 103 62.18 -5.90 46.47
CA ARG A 103 63.43 -5.45 47.12
C ARG A 103 63.23 -4.88 48.53
N ASP A 104 62.00 -4.57 48.93
CA ASP A 104 61.66 -3.97 50.22
C ASP A 104 61.06 -5.01 51.21
N THR A 105 61.84 -6.03 51.58
CA THR A 105 61.52 -6.93 52.71
C THR A 105 62.77 -7.37 53.49
N HIS A 106 63.51 -6.42 54.06
CA HIS A 106 64.45 -6.70 55.15
C HIS A 106 64.77 -5.47 56.01
N THR A 107 65.17 -5.75 57.25
CA THR A 107 65.68 -4.87 58.33
C THR A 107 64.69 -3.96 59.08
N ASP A 108 64.74 -4.14 60.39
CA ASP A 108 64.01 -3.47 61.47
C ASP A 108 64.64 -2.13 61.89
N GLY A 109 64.03 -1.43 62.85
CA GLY A 109 64.79 -0.69 63.86
C GLY A 109 64.45 0.79 64.09
N GLU A 110 63.77 1.03 65.22
CA GLU A 110 63.94 2.17 66.13
C GLU A 110 63.67 3.64 65.70
N VAL A 111 63.64 4.45 66.77
CA VAL A 111 63.10 5.81 66.91
C VAL A 111 64.25 6.82 66.95
N ASP A 112 64.14 7.96 66.27
CA ASP A 112 64.34 9.27 66.93
C ASP A 112 63.78 10.46 66.12
N THR A 113 63.48 11.51 66.86
CA THR A 113 63.17 12.88 66.43
C THR A 113 64.45 13.66 66.09
N GLY A 114 64.41 14.59 65.13
CA GLY A 114 65.50 15.58 65.04
C GLY A 114 65.69 16.36 63.74
N ARG A 115 65.23 17.61 63.78
CA ARG A 115 65.91 18.81 63.22
C ARG A 115 65.82 19.12 61.71
N GLU A 116 65.49 20.38 61.46
CA GLU A 116 65.38 21.04 60.15
C GLU A 116 66.72 21.37 59.46
N GLU A 117 66.62 21.68 58.17
CA GLU A 117 67.49 22.59 57.41
C GLU A 117 69.01 22.33 57.34
N ARG A 118 69.51 21.87 56.18
CA ARG A 118 70.06 22.78 55.13
C ARG A 118 70.70 22.08 53.93
N ARG A 119 70.71 22.83 52.81
CA ARG A 119 71.71 22.88 51.70
C ARG A 119 71.78 21.63 50.80
N LEU A 120 71.46 21.79 49.51
CA LEU A 120 72.18 22.50 48.43
C LEU A 120 73.40 21.71 47.92
N ASP A 121 73.49 21.64 46.59
CA ASP A 121 74.61 21.14 45.79
C ASP A 121 74.93 19.64 45.93
N SER A 122 75.39 18.93 44.90
CA SER A 122 75.36 19.12 43.43
C SER A 122 75.84 17.78 42.81
N ARG A 123 75.89 17.70 41.47
CA ARG A 123 76.38 16.58 40.62
C ARG A 123 75.36 15.50 40.22
N ASP A 124 75.43 14.97 39.01
CA ASP A 124 75.98 15.55 37.77
C ASP A 124 75.34 14.87 36.56
N ASP A 125 75.39 15.59 35.44
CA ASP A 125 75.44 15.12 34.05
C ASP A 125 74.58 13.94 33.55
N GLY A 126 73.98 14.16 32.37
CA GLY A 126 74.11 13.12 31.34
C GLY A 126 72.91 12.80 30.47
N TYR A 127 71.99 13.72 30.16
CA TYR A 127 71.37 13.75 28.82
C TYR A 127 70.70 15.11 28.53
N LYS A 128 71.34 15.91 27.68
CA LYS A 128 70.71 17.01 26.94
C LYS A 128 70.95 16.72 25.46
N ASP A 129 69.87 16.62 24.69
CA ASP A 129 69.86 17.31 23.41
C ASP A 129 68.44 17.79 23.06
N ASN A 130 68.38 18.96 22.45
CA ASN A 130 67.19 19.55 21.82
C ASN A 130 67.25 19.16 20.30
N SER A 131 66.33 19.49 19.40
CA SER A 131 65.38 20.61 19.37
C SER A 131 64.15 20.31 18.51
N ASP A 132 63.22 21.28 18.53
CA ASP A 132 62.19 21.51 17.51
C ASP A 132 61.04 20.50 17.41
N ILE A 133 59.91 20.82 18.06
CA ILE A 133 58.84 21.63 17.43
C ILE A 133 57.86 22.06 18.54
N ASP A 134 57.77 23.38 18.75
CA ASP A 134 56.73 24.03 19.56
C ASP A 134 55.63 24.60 18.63
N GLU A 135 54.61 25.25 19.19
CA GLU A 135 53.45 25.89 18.55
C GLU A 135 52.32 24.96 18.07
N ARG A 136 51.51 24.47 19.02
CA ARG A 136 50.03 24.46 18.92
C ARG A 136 49.24 24.17 20.22
N GLU A 137 49.83 24.41 21.40
CA GLU A 137 49.16 24.37 22.72
C GLU A 137 48.70 25.76 23.21
N ILE A 138 48.19 26.60 22.29
CA ILE A 138 47.47 27.84 22.62
C ILE A 138 46.16 27.84 21.82
N MET A 139 45.06 28.34 22.42
CA MET A 139 43.68 28.36 21.89
C MET A 139 42.85 27.05 21.99
N LYS A 140 42.47 26.62 23.22
CA LYS A 140 41.15 25.95 23.40
C LYS A 140 40.50 25.85 24.80
N LYS A 141 41.05 26.44 25.88
CA LYS A 141 40.48 26.26 27.24
C LYS A 141 40.36 27.49 28.17
N GLU A 142 40.12 28.66 27.61
CA GLU A 142 39.31 29.70 28.26
C GLU A 142 38.38 30.24 27.14
N TRP A 143 37.06 30.38 27.27
CA TRP A 143 36.31 31.08 28.32
C TRP A 143 34.97 30.38 28.64
N LYS A 144 34.71 30.15 29.93
CA LYS A 144 33.35 30.11 30.49
C LYS A 144 33.27 31.05 31.70
N THR A 145 32.24 31.89 31.70
CA THR A 145 31.63 32.62 32.85
C THR A 145 32.41 33.70 33.61
N GLY A 146 31.84 34.92 33.59
CA GLY A 146 31.99 35.99 34.60
C GLY A 146 32.67 37.28 34.10
N MET A 147 32.24 38.51 34.42
CA MET A 147 30.98 39.01 35.01
C MET A 147 30.93 40.56 34.86
N LYS A 148 29.73 41.19 34.70
CA LYS A 148 29.34 42.57 35.16
C LYS A 148 30.29 43.78 34.85
N HIS A 149 29.93 44.85 34.13
CA HIS A 149 28.91 45.89 34.47
C HIS A 149 28.71 47.00 33.37
N LYS A 150 27.82 47.98 33.66
CA LYS A 150 27.19 49.06 32.83
C LYS A 150 28.00 50.41 32.78
N PRO A 151 27.49 51.54 32.22
CA PRO A 151 26.70 51.86 30.98
C PRO A 151 27.26 53.09 30.18
N GLY A 152 26.61 53.54 29.07
CA GLY A 152 26.78 54.92 28.56
C GLY A 152 26.35 55.24 27.11
N ASP A 153 25.11 55.69 26.93
CA ASP A 153 24.53 56.70 26.00
C ASP A 153 24.99 57.03 24.54
N HIS A 154 23.95 57.41 23.76
CA HIS A 154 23.86 58.36 22.62
C HIS A 154 24.05 57.96 21.12
N LEU A 155 23.05 58.38 20.34
CA LEU A 155 22.92 58.58 18.87
C LEU A 155 23.51 59.96 18.45
N PRO A 156 23.51 60.42 17.16
CA PRO A 156 23.66 59.79 15.82
C PRO A 156 24.79 60.55 15.03
N PRO A 157 24.69 61.15 13.80
CA PRO A 157 24.01 60.82 12.52
C PRO A 157 24.88 60.95 11.21
N HIS A 158 24.27 60.63 10.05
CA HIS A 158 24.49 61.18 8.69
C HIS A 158 25.88 61.22 7.99
N ARG A 159 25.95 60.68 6.75
CA ARG A 159 26.00 61.52 5.52
C ARG A 159 25.74 60.78 4.19
N THR A 160 25.12 61.50 3.26
CA THR A 160 24.86 61.14 1.85
C THR A 160 25.97 61.61 0.90
N LYS A 161 26.07 61.02 -0.30
CA LYS A 161 26.33 61.76 -1.57
C LYS A 161 25.97 60.94 -2.82
N ARG A 162 25.74 61.65 -3.93
CA ARG A 162 25.19 61.21 -5.24
C ARG A 162 26.19 61.45 -6.39
N LYS A 163 25.83 60.89 -7.57
CA LYS A 163 26.15 61.30 -8.98
C LYS A 163 27.31 60.55 -9.67
N ALA A 164 27.30 60.30 -10.99
CA ALA A 164 26.21 60.23 -12.00
C ALA A 164 26.72 59.69 -13.37
N HIS A 165 25.79 59.11 -14.16
CA HIS A 165 25.74 59.02 -15.65
C HIS A 165 26.87 58.34 -16.47
N VAL A 166 26.46 57.43 -17.37
CA VAL A 166 26.56 57.53 -18.86
C VAL A 166 25.46 56.61 -19.48
N LYS A 167 24.99 56.91 -20.70
CA LYS A 167 23.99 56.16 -21.51
C LYS A 167 24.65 54.94 -22.22
N GLU A 168 23.99 53.94 -22.83
CA GLU A 168 22.89 54.00 -23.81
C GLU A 168 22.38 52.56 -24.15
N LYS A 169 21.14 52.44 -24.66
CA LYS A 169 20.53 51.28 -25.41
C LYS A 169 20.64 49.85 -24.85
N VAL A 170 19.48 49.25 -24.53
CA VAL A 170 18.76 48.23 -25.34
C VAL A 170 17.28 48.25 -24.92
N THR A 171 16.38 47.91 -25.85
CA THR A 171 14.92 47.96 -25.73
C THR A 171 14.28 46.70 -25.15
N GLU A 172 13.35 46.90 -24.22
CA GLU A 172 11.99 46.31 -24.20
C GLU A 172 11.80 44.79 -24.38
N TYR A 173 11.53 44.09 -23.28
CA TYR A 173 10.69 42.89 -23.21
C TYR A 173 9.91 42.93 -21.88
N THR A 174 8.58 42.87 -21.93
CA THR A 174 7.71 42.86 -20.74
C THR A 174 6.69 41.72 -20.80
N SER A 175 6.41 41.14 -19.63
CA SER A 175 5.23 40.32 -19.27
C SER A 175 4.95 39.01 -20.04
N ASP A 176 5.69 37.95 -19.70
CA ASP A 176 5.29 36.54 -19.95
C ASP A 176 4.31 36.01 -18.87
N GLU A 177 3.22 36.74 -18.58
CA GLU A 177 2.12 36.25 -17.71
C GLU A 177 0.74 36.18 -18.39
N ASP A 178 0.57 36.73 -19.60
CA ASP A 178 -0.72 36.72 -20.31
C ASP A 178 -0.85 35.65 -21.41
N GLU A 179 0.26 35.06 -21.89
CA GLU A 179 0.18 34.01 -22.94
C GLU A 179 -0.18 32.61 -22.42
N ARG A 180 -0.31 32.43 -21.09
CA ARG A 180 -0.76 31.17 -20.47
C ARG A 180 -2.26 31.08 -20.19
N LYS A 181 -3.05 32.11 -20.55
CA LYS A 181 -4.50 32.20 -20.29
C LYS A 181 -5.41 32.11 -21.53
N SER A 182 -4.88 31.94 -22.74
CA SER A 182 -5.68 31.93 -23.98
C SER A 182 -6.17 30.54 -24.44
N MET A 183 -5.59 29.43 -23.94
CA MET A 183 -5.97 28.07 -24.37
C MET A 183 -7.17 27.42 -23.65
N PHE A 184 -7.89 28.16 -22.79
CA PHE A 184 -9.07 27.66 -22.08
C PHE A 184 -10.37 28.47 -22.36
N LYS A 185 -10.43 29.17 -23.50
CA LYS A 185 -11.57 30.04 -23.86
C LYS A 185 -12.17 29.81 -25.25
N GLU A 186 -11.99 28.62 -25.84
CA GLU A 186 -12.66 28.20 -27.10
C GLU A 186 -13.51 26.91 -26.96
N TRP A 187 -14.08 26.66 -25.78
CA TRP A 187 -15.03 25.55 -25.58
C TRP A 187 -16.33 25.92 -24.86
N ARG A 188 -16.69 27.22 -24.80
CA ARG A 188 -17.90 27.70 -24.08
C ARG A 188 -18.78 28.72 -24.82
N THR A 189 -18.51 29.03 -26.09
CA THR A 189 -19.37 29.91 -26.91
C THR A 189 -19.54 29.37 -28.33
N GLY A 190 -20.43 28.38 -28.46
CA GLY A 190 -20.81 27.74 -29.73
C GLY A 190 -22.32 27.66 -29.94
N PHE A 191 -23.11 28.55 -29.34
CA PHE A 191 -24.58 28.55 -29.50
C PHE A 191 -25.16 29.97 -29.59
N LYS A 192 -25.91 30.22 -30.69
CA LYS A 192 -26.60 31.47 -31.08
C LYS A 192 -25.65 32.61 -31.51
N TRP A 193 -25.90 33.39 -32.58
CA TRP A 193 -27.15 33.69 -33.30
C TRP A 193 -26.94 33.86 -34.83
N LEU A 194 -28.00 33.66 -35.62
CA LEU A 194 -28.29 34.45 -36.82
C LEU A 194 -29.80 34.74 -36.88
N PRO A 195 -30.26 36.01 -36.98
CA PRO A 195 -31.70 36.31 -36.97
C PRO A 195 -32.38 36.28 -38.34
N GLY A 196 -33.53 35.61 -38.38
CA GLY A 196 -34.74 36.12 -39.05
C GLY A 196 -34.97 35.75 -40.52
N LEU A 197 -35.93 34.83 -40.76
CA LEU A 197 -37.21 35.16 -41.43
C LEU A 197 -38.17 33.94 -41.52
N ASN A 198 -39.15 33.95 -40.62
CA ASN A 198 -40.57 33.60 -40.80
C ASN A 198 -41.06 32.34 -41.59
N LYS A 199 -42.00 31.65 -40.90
CA LYS A 199 -43.21 30.92 -41.38
C LYS A 199 -43.19 29.41 -41.67
N LYS A 200 -43.96 28.74 -40.79
CA LYS A 200 -45.03 27.73 -41.03
C LYS A 200 -44.65 26.27 -41.36
N LYS A 201 -45.15 25.38 -40.46
CA LYS A 201 -45.84 24.10 -40.73
C LYS A 201 -44.96 22.99 -41.39
N GLN A 202 -45.25 21.69 -41.29
CA GLN A 202 -46.25 20.92 -40.52
C GLN A 202 -45.68 19.51 -40.27
N GLU A 203 -46.09 18.88 -39.17
CA GLU A 203 -46.50 17.46 -39.05
C GLU A 203 -45.73 16.28 -39.71
N THR A 204 -45.75 15.18 -38.93
CA THR A 204 -45.96 13.76 -39.32
C THR A 204 -44.83 12.84 -39.81
N SER A 205 -44.65 11.80 -38.97
CA SER A 205 -44.74 10.36 -39.30
C SER A 205 -43.58 9.59 -39.98
N GLN A 206 -43.17 8.53 -39.27
CA GLN A 206 -43.05 7.11 -39.70
C GLN A 206 -42.25 6.73 -40.97
N GLY A 207 -41.48 5.64 -40.85
CA GLY A 207 -40.88 4.89 -41.97
C GLY A 207 -39.35 4.85 -41.90
N ARG A 208 -38.70 3.89 -41.24
CA ARG A 208 -38.54 2.46 -41.63
C ARG A 208 -37.82 2.31 -42.98
N ILE A 209 -36.56 1.84 -42.98
CA ILE A 209 -36.05 0.71 -43.80
C ILE A 209 -34.53 0.49 -43.68
N ARG A 210 -34.17 -0.79 -43.49
CA ARG A 210 -32.93 -1.55 -43.81
C ARG A 210 -31.53 -0.98 -43.54
N ALA A 211 -30.87 -1.71 -42.65
CA ALA A 211 -29.52 -2.25 -42.80
C ALA A 211 -28.90 -2.28 -44.22
N THR A 212 -27.67 -1.80 -44.31
CA THR A 212 -26.61 -2.35 -45.17
C THR A 212 -25.35 -2.51 -44.33
N MET A 213 -24.82 -3.72 -44.23
CA MET A 213 -23.45 -3.94 -43.76
C MET A 213 -22.48 -3.24 -44.72
N ASN A 214 -21.43 -2.63 -44.18
CA ASN A 214 -20.17 -2.50 -44.89
C ASN A 214 -19.02 -2.38 -43.89
N GLU A 215 -18.10 -3.32 -43.94
CA GLU A 215 -16.89 -3.32 -43.13
C GLU A 215 -16.04 -2.07 -43.46
N LYS A 216 -15.58 -1.34 -42.44
CA LYS A 216 -14.39 -0.50 -42.56
C LYS A 216 -13.49 -0.67 -41.34
N ARG A 217 -12.28 -1.13 -41.63
CA ARG A 217 -11.17 -1.39 -40.73
C ARG A 217 -10.75 -0.15 -39.94
N ASP A 218 -10.41 -0.41 -38.68
CA ASP A 218 -9.35 0.19 -37.84
C ASP A 218 -8.76 1.56 -38.21
N ALA A 219 -8.86 2.47 -37.23
CA ALA A 219 -7.89 3.53 -37.00
C ALA A 219 -7.52 3.54 -35.49
N PRO A 220 -6.30 3.14 -35.09
CA PRO A 220 -5.91 3.07 -33.69
C PRO A 220 -5.47 4.44 -33.17
N GLY A 221 -5.99 4.88 -32.01
CA GLY A 221 -5.62 6.22 -31.54
C GLY A 221 -6.26 6.82 -30.28
N ARG A 222 -6.73 6.02 -29.30
CA ARG A 222 -7.01 6.54 -27.94
C ARG A 222 -6.45 5.61 -26.87
N ARG A 223 -5.32 6.00 -26.27
CA ARG A 223 -4.73 5.34 -25.09
C ARG A 223 -5.63 5.60 -23.88
N ILE A 224 -6.28 4.56 -23.37
CA ILE A 224 -6.83 4.54 -22.02
C ILE A 224 -5.71 4.01 -21.12
N ILE A 225 -5.14 4.88 -20.30
CA ILE A 225 -4.01 4.56 -19.43
C ILE A 225 -4.55 4.07 -18.08
N SER A 226 -4.21 2.84 -17.67
CA SER A 226 -4.32 2.46 -16.25
C SER A 226 -3.10 2.97 -15.47
N GLY A 227 -3.33 3.48 -14.25
CA GLY A 227 -2.38 3.73 -13.14
C GLY A 227 -1.19 4.69 -13.38
N THR A 228 -0.40 4.44 -14.41
CA THR A 228 1.04 4.80 -14.52
C THR A 228 1.40 6.29 -14.60
N VAL A 229 0.44 7.22 -14.65
CA VAL A 229 0.71 8.67 -14.77
C VAL A 229 0.72 9.38 -13.42
N LEU A 230 0.01 8.87 -12.41
CA LEU A 230 0.00 9.45 -11.05
C LEU A 230 1.09 8.87 -10.14
N GLU A 231 1.54 7.64 -10.40
CA GLU A 231 2.68 7.08 -9.67
C GLU A 231 4.03 7.68 -10.11
N LYS A 232 4.07 8.36 -11.27
CA LYS A 232 5.28 9.00 -11.79
C LYS A 232 5.48 10.43 -11.27
N GLY A 233 5.79 10.54 -9.98
CA GLY A 233 6.59 11.67 -9.51
C GLY A 233 7.92 11.70 -10.27
N ARG A 234 8.24 12.80 -10.97
CA ARG A 234 9.52 12.92 -11.68
C ARG A 234 10.69 12.95 -10.67
N PRO A 235 11.83 12.29 -10.96
CA PRO A 235 12.84 12.00 -9.94
C PRO A 235 13.92 13.09 -9.85
N THR A 236 14.26 13.49 -8.62
CA THR A 236 15.58 14.04 -8.28
C THR A 236 16.00 13.68 -6.85
N LEU A 237 17.20 13.11 -6.73
CA LEU A 237 18.07 12.91 -5.55
C LEU A 237 17.41 12.58 -4.18
N TYR A 238 17.55 11.32 -3.77
CA TYR A 238 17.63 10.92 -2.37
C TYR A 238 19.09 10.58 -2.00
N GLU A 239 19.81 11.50 -1.35
CA GLU A 239 20.89 11.14 -0.42
C GLU A 239 21.05 12.25 0.63
N HIS A 240 21.50 11.89 1.83
CA HIS A 240 21.54 12.71 3.06
C HIS A 240 20.18 13.20 3.63
N MET A 241 19.70 12.49 4.67
CA MET A 241 19.59 13.07 6.02
C MET A 241 19.26 12.01 7.08
N LEU A 242 20.27 11.57 7.84
CA LEU A 242 20.10 11.03 9.18
C LEU A 242 21.16 11.64 10.10
N GLY A 243 20.70 12.22 11.22
CA GLY A 243 21.57 12.57 12.35
C GLY A 243 21.79 14.07 12.62
N LYS A 244 20.83 14.72 13.28
CA LYS A 244 21.02 15.36 14.60
C LYS A 244 19.74 15.99 15.13
N GLY A 245 19.33 15.56 16.32
CA GLY A 245 18.36 16.30 17.15
C GLY A 245 19.06 17.29 18.09
N GLY A 246 18.29 18.23 18.64
CA GLY A 246 18.75 19.22 19.62
C GLY A 246 18.03 20.56 19.45
N GLY A 247 16.91 20.74 20.14
CA GLY A 247 16.09 21.96 20.04
C GLY A 247 16.37 22.98 21.15
N SER A 248 15.57 24.05 21.18
CA SER A 248 15.21 24.72 22.44
C SER A 248 13.88 25.47 22.28
N VAL A 249 13.12 25.55 23.38
CA VAL A 249 11.90 26.36 23.49
C VAL A 249 12.29 27.78 23.92
N SER A 250 11.64 28.81 23.38
CA SER A 250 11.52 30.09 24.10
C SER A 250 10.07 30.37 24.43
N GLU A 251 9.75 30.26 25.71
CA GLU A 251 8.48 30.63 26.30
C GLU A 251 8.62 32.03 26.90
N PHE A 252 7.74 32.97 26.54
CA PHE A 252 7.18 33.97 27.47
C PHE A 252 6.10 34.81 26.77
N THR A 253 4.83 34.65 27.19
CA THR A 253 3.79 35.69 27.38
C THR A 253 2.35 35.11 27.35
N ASP A 254 1.95 34.28 28.33
CA ASP A 254 0.51 34.23 28.72
C ASP A 254 0.22 33.68 30.14
N GLU A 255 0.84 34.24 31.19
CA GLU A 255 0.53 33.80 32.57
C GLU A 255 -0.82 34.34 33.12
N THR A 256 -1.56 35.14 32.33
CA THR A 256 -2.83 35.77 32.76
C THR A 256 -4.09 35.13 32.17
N ALA A 257 -4.05 34.52 30.97
CA ALA A 257 -5.21 33.81 30.42
C ALA A 257 -5.49 32.46 31.11
N PHE A 258 -4.45 31.75 31.59
CA PHE A 258 -4.59 30.37 32.06
C PHE A 258 -5.45 30.23 33.33
N LYS A 259 -5.28 31.13 34.30
CA LYS A 259 -6.04 31.13 35.58
C LYS A 259 -7.55 31.35 35.37
N ARG A 260 -7.96 32.08 34.32
CA ARG A 260 -9.38 32.36 34.00
C ARG A 260 -10.07 31.18 33.30
N ARG A 261 -9.36 30.43 32.45
CA ARG A 261 -9.88 29.21 31.78
C ARG A 261 -10.05 28.04 32.76
N ARG A 262 -9.12 27.85 33.70
CA ARG A 262 -9.19 26.76 34.70
C ARG A 262 -10.39 26.89 35.64
N ARG A 263 -10.70 28.10 36.12
CA ARG A 263 -11.90 28.35 36.96
C ARG A 263 -13.21 28.09 36.22
N LYS A 264 -13.34 28.50 34.95
CA LYS A 264 -14.54 28.19 34.15
C LYS A 264 -14.77 26.68 33.96
N ARG A 265 -13.71 25.90 33.68
CA ARG A 265 -13.84 24.44 33.53
C ARG A 265 -14.25 23.75 34.83
N ILE A 266 -13.71 24.16 35.98
CA ILE A 266 -14.11 23.61 37.28
C ILE A 266 -15.59 23.88 37.58
N VAL A 267 -16.08 25.11 37.34
CA VAL A 267 -17.50 25.45 37.54
C VAL A 267 -18.41 24.63 36.63
N ILE A 268 -18.04 24.43 35.36
CA ILE A 268 -18.80 23.59 34.41
C ILE A 268 -18.85 22.13 34.90
N CYS A 269 -17.74 21.55 35.35
CA CYS A 269 -17.74 20.19 35.90
C CYS A 269 -18.61 20.07 37.17
N CYS A 270 -18.59 21.07 38.06
CA CYS A 270 -19.48 21.08 39.23
C CYS A 270 -20.97 21.13 38.84
N ILE A 271 -21.33 21.92 37.84
CA ILE A 271 -22.71 21.99 37.33
C ILE A 271 -23.16 20.65 36.74
N ILE A 272 -22.29 19.97 35.97
CA ILE A 272 -22.57 18.65 35.39
C ILE A 272 -22.77 17.59 36.49
N VAL A 273 -21.93 17.58 37.52
CA VAL A 273 -22.07 16.63 38.66
C VAL A 273 -23.36 16.88 39.43
N VAL A 274 -23.74 18.15 39.68
CA VAL A 274 -25.02 18.47 40.33
C VAL A 274 -26.21 18.08 39.46
N ALA A 275 -26.14 18.26 38.14
CA ALA A 275 -27.20 17.82 37.22
C ALA A 275 -27.36 16.29 37.22
N ILE A 276 -26.26 15.53 37.22
CA ILE A 276 -26.29 14.06 37.31
C ILE A 276 -26.91 13.60 38.64
N LEU A 277 -26.56 14.22 39.76
CA LEU A 277 -27.13 13.90 41.07
C LEU A 277 -28.62 14.23 41.17
N LEU A 278 -29.08 15.34 40.57
CA LEU A 278 -30.49 15.71 40.51
C LEU A 278 -31.33 14.77 39.62
N ILE A 279 -30.72 14.10 38.64
CA ILE A 279 -31.38 13.09 37.80
C ILE A 279 -31.37 11.71 38.47
N ALA A 280 -30.32 11.37 39.23
CA ALA A 280 -30.19 10.07 39.88
C ALA A 280 -31.17 9.87 41.07
N ILE A 281 -31.48 10.94 41.82
CA ILE A 281 -32.27 10.85 43.05
C ILE A 281 -33.77 10.51 42.81
N PRO A 282 -34.48 11.05 41.80
CA PRO A 282 -35.88 10.68 41.55
C PRO A 282 -36.11 9.27 41.00
N VAL A 283 -35.12 8.69 40.29
CA VAL A 283 -35.29 7.41 39.59
C VAL A 283 -35.20 6.21 40.54
N GLY A 284 -34.51 6.34 41.67
CA GLY A 284 -34.30 5.25 42.64
C GLY A 284 -35.51 4.84 43.49
N VAL A 285 -36.66 5.53 43.40
CA VAL A 285 -37.77 5.38 44.37
C VAL A 285 -39.06 4.81 43.77
N PHE A 286 -39.20 4.71 42.44
CA PHE A 286 -40.51 4.39 41.81
C PHE A 286 -40.65 3.01 41.13
N VAL A 287 -39.76 2.05 41.39
CA VAL A 287 -39.94 0.66 40.92
C VAL A 287 -39.82 -0.35 42.06
N ASN A 288 -40.81 -0.36 42.96
CA ASN A 288 -41.01 -1.49 43.88
C ASN A 288 -42.50 -1.73 44.18
N LYS A 289 -43.19 -2.48 43.30
CA LYS A 289 -44.27 -3.43 43.59
C LYS A 289 -44.96 -3.95 42.32
N LYS A 290 -44.67 -5.20 41.93
CA LYS A 290 -45.65 -6.31 41.89
C LYS A 290 -45.03 -7.56 41.28
N ASN A 291 -45.12 -8.68 42.00
CA ASN A 291 -44.68 -9.99 41.55
C ASN A 291 -45.63 -10.56 40.50
N LYS A 292 -45.09 -11.24 39.50
CA LYS A 292 -45.61 -12.52 38.96
C LYS A 292 -44.48 -13.27 38.26
N GLU A 293 -44.53 -14.60 38.34
CA GLU A 293 -43.39 -15.49 38.12
C GLU A 293 -43.10 -15.74 36.63
N SER A 294 -41.79 -15.82 36.32
CA SER A 294 -41.20 -16.46 35.14
C SER A 294 -39.82 -16.99 35.56
N PRO A 295 -39.32 -18.11 34.99
CA PRO A 295 -38.17 -18.85 35.52
C PRO A 295 -36.86 -18.06 35.41
N PRO A 296 -35.86 -18.36 36.27
CA PRO A 296 -34.65 -17.55 36.38
C PRO A 296 -33.81 -17.65 35.11
N SER A 297 -33.76 -16.55 34.35
CA SER A 297 -32.73 -16.32 33.36
C SER A 297 -31.38 -16.28 34.07
N GLN A 298 -30.58 -17.34 33.91
CA GLN A 298 -29.18 -17.31 34.32
C GLN A 298 -28.50 -16.14 33.62
N ALA A 299 -28.02 -15.18 34.40
CA ALA A 299 -27.03 -14.22 33.94
C ALA A 299 -25.76 -15.01 33.63
N THR A 300 -25.61 -15.42 32.37
CA THR A 300 -24.38 -16.01 31.88
C THR A 300 -23.41 -14.87 31.62
N ASP A 301 -22.36 -14.78 32.45
CA ASP A 301 -21.10 -14.18 32.02
C ASP A 301 -20.67 -14.93 30.75
N LYS A 302 -20.98 -14.35 29.59
CA LYS A 302 -20.60 -14.92 28.30
C LYS A 302 -19.09 -14.82 28.15
N SER A 303 -18.39 -15.86 28.58
CA SER A 303 -17.02 -16.15 28.16
C SER A 303 -16.92 -15.97 26.66
N THR A 304 -16.09 -15.00 26.23
CA THR A 304 -15.75 -14.80 24.81
C THR A 304 -14.80 -15.86 24.27
N ARG A 305 -14.29 -16.77 25.13
CA ARG A 305 -13.49 -17.91 24.71
C ARG A 305 -14.38 -19.04 24.19
N PRO A 306 -14.07 -19.65 23.03
CA PRO A 306 -14.73 -20.86 22.54
C PRO A 306 -14.74 -21.98 23.58
N SER A 307 -15.75 -22.84 23.52
CA SER A 307 -15.97 -23.90 24.52
C SER A 307 -14.87 -24.96 24.55
N ASN A 308 -14.11 -25.11 23.45
CA ASN A 308 -13.02 -26.07 23.29
C ASN A 308 -13.41 -27.49 23.74
N TYR A 309 -14.66 -27.88 23.49
CA TYR A 309 -15.25 -29.12 23.99
C TYR A 309 -14.47 -30.38 23.55
N ASN A 310 -13.80 -30.32 22.39
CA ASN A 310 -12.97 -31.40 21.88
C ASN A 310 -11.67 -31.63 22.68
N LEU A 311 -11.23 -30.69 23.53
CA LEU A 311 -10.15 -30.94 24.50
C LEU A 311 -10.57 -31.95 25.59
N GLN A 312 -11.86 -32.14 25.85
CA GLN A 312 -12.32 -33.06 26.91
C GLN A 312 -11.97 -34.52 26.62
N GLY A 313 -11.75 -34.87 25.34
CA GLY A 313 -11.30 -36.20 24.91
C GLY A 313 -9.78 -36.38 24.86
N VAL A 314 -8.99 -35.36 25.23
CA VAL A 314 -7.52 -35.37 25.15
C VAL A 314 -6.94 -35.24 26.56
N THR A 315 -5.93 -36.04 26.89
CA THR A 315 -5.19 -35.92 28.15
C THR A 315 -3.91 -35.11 27.93
N LYS A 316 -3.46 -34.35 28.93
CA LYS A 316 -2.18 -33.61 28.82
C LYS A 316 -0.99 -34.55 28.62
N ASP A 317 -1.06 -35.74 29.21
CA ASP A 317 -0.03 -36.76 29.13
C ASP A 317 0.06 -37.42 27.73
N SER A 318 -0.91 -37.19 26.83
CA SER A 318 -0.80 -37.60 25.43
C SER A 318 0.02 -36.62 24.57
N ILE A 319 0.48 -35.50 25.14
CA ILE A 319 1.37 -34.54 24.47
C ILE A 319 2.80 -34.79 25.00
N PRO A 320 3.77 -35.17 24.15
CA PRO A 320 5.14 -35.41 24.60
C PRO A 320 5.77 -34.19 25.29
N PRO A 321 6.64 -34.37 26.31
CA PRO A 321 7.22 -33.26 27.08
C PRO A 321 7.91 -32.18 26.23
N GLU A 322 8.53 -32.57 25.11
CA GLU A 322 9.19 -31.69 24.15
C GLU A 322 8.21 -30.85 23.30
N ALA A 323 6.94 -31.27 23.21
CA ALA A 323 5.88 -30.58 22.50
C ALA A 323 5.01 -29.69 23.42
N GLN A 324 4.98 -29.95 24.73
CA GLN A 324 4.23 -29.18 25.71
C GLN A 324 4.64 -27.70 25.72
N GLY A 325 3.67 -26.80 25.73
CA GLY A 325 3.92 -25.35 25.62
C GLY A 325 4.30 -24.85 24.22
N THR A 326 4.42 -25.72 23.22
CA THR A 326 4.75 -25.34 21.82
C THR A 326 3.48 -25.16 20.97
N LEU A 327 3.66 -24.78 19.70
CA LEU A 327 2.58 -24.73 18.71
C LEU A 327 1.86 -26.07 18.49
N LEU A 328 2.50 -27.20 18.83
CA LEU A 328 1.93 -28.55 18.72
C LEU A 328 1.09 -28.96 19.94
N ASP A 329 1.09 -28.17 21.02
CA ASP A 329 0.31 -28.45 22.24
C ASP A 329 -1.07 -27.76 22.17
N PRO A 330 -2.17 -28.51 21.96
CA PRO A 330 -3.51 -27.94 21.84
C PRO A 330 -4.05 -27.33 23.14
N PHE A 331 -3.45 -27.62 24.30
CA PHE A 331 -3.82 -26.96 25.56
C PHE A 331 -3.32 -25.51 25.65
N THR A 332 -2.39 -25.10 24.77
CA THR A 332 -1.97 -23.69 24.65
C THR A 332 -2.88 -22.86 23.74
N TRP A 333 -3.64 -23.49 22.86
CA TRP A 333 -4.40 -22.80 21.82
C TRP A 333 -5.60 -22.03 22.42
N TYR A 334 -5.89 -20.85 21.88
CA TYR A 334 -7.07 -20.09 22.31
C TYR A 334 -8.35 -20.85 21.99
N ASP A 335 -8.44 -21.35 20.76
CA ASP A 335 -9.58 -22.03 20.15
C ASP A 335 -9.13 -23.36 19.55
N THR A 336 -9.78 -24.45 19.96
CA THR A 336 -9.54 -25.80 19.45
C THR A 336 -10.68 -26.34 18.61
N VAL A 337 -11.79 -25.60 18.45
CA VAL A 337 -13.00 -26.09 17.77
C VAL A 337 -12.72 -26.42 16.30
N ASP A 338 -13.30 -27.54 15.85
CA ASP A 338 -13.16 -28.14 14.52
C ASP A 338 -11.72 -28.56 14.11
N PHE A 339 -10.75 -28.53 15.03
CA PHE A 339 -9.42 -29.12 14.85
C PHE A 339 -9.34 -30.58 15.32
N ASN A 340 -8.52 -31.37 14.62
CA ASN A 340 -8.03 -32.66 15.10
C ASN A 340 -6.93 -32.45 16.15
N LEU A 341 -7.17 -32.92 17.38
CA LEU A 341 -6.26 -32.70 18.51
C LEU A 341 -5.35 -33.91 18.82
N THR A 342 -5.38 -34.96 17.99
CA THR A 342 -4.41 -36.05 18.08
C THR A 342 -3.01 -35.50 17.77
N TYR A 343 -2.10 -35.61 18.73
CA TYR A 343 -0.72 -35.14 18.58
C TYR A 343 -0.02 -35.79 17.38
N THR A 344 0.66 -34.97 16.59
CA THR A 344 1.63 -35.40 15.59
C THR A 344 2.74 -34.36 15.43
N ALA A 345 3.97 -34.83 15.27
CA ALA A 345 5.13 -34.02 14.91
C ALA A 345 5.37 -33.97 13.39
N GLU A 346 4.53 -34.63 12.59
CA GLU A 346 4.71 -34.73 11.15
C GLU A 346 4.60 -33.37 10.45
N THR A 347 5.39 -33.23 9.39
CA THR A 347 5.40 -32.05 8.53
C THR A 347 5.44 -32.48 7.07
N VAL A 348 4.86 -31.66 6.20
CA VAL A 348 5.02 -31.77 4.74
C VAL A 348 5.60 -30.46 4.25
N GLY A 349 6.72 -30.49 3.54
CA GLY A 349 7.47 -29.28 3.19
C GLY A 349 7.89 -28.47 4.42
N GLY A 350 8.17 -29.10 5.56
CA GLY A 350 8.51 -28.41 6.82
C GLY A 350 7.33 -27.73 7.56
N LEU A 351 6.11 -27.80 7.01
CA LEU A 351 4.91 -27.21 7.61
C LEU A 351 4.10 -28.29 8.34
N SER A 352 3.67 -27.99 9.56
CA SER A 352 2.99 -28.96 10.44
C SER A 352 1.60 -29.32 9.93
N ILE A 353 1.25 -30.61 10.06
CA ILE A 353 -0.10 -31.13 9.82
C ILE A 353 -0.97 -31.21 11.10
N MET A 354 -0.46 -30.73 12.23
CA MET A 354 -1.21 -30.73 13.51
C MET A 354 -2.48 -29.87 13.40
N GLY A 355 -3.59 -30.38 13.94
CA GLY A 355 -4.92 -29.76 13.79
C GLY A 355 -5.76 -30.30 12.62
N ILE A 356 -5.17 -31.04 11.67
CA ILE A 356 -5.84 -31.42 10.42
C ILE A 356 -6.57 -32.78 10.55
N ASN A 357 -7.81 -32.86 10.08
CA ASN A 357 -8.57 -34.12 9.96
C ASN A 357 -7.98 -35.02 8.87
N SER A 358 -7.73 -36.29 9.15
CA SER A 358 -7.14 -37.25 8.19
C SER A 358 -8.10 -37.70 7.08
N THR A 359 -9.41 -37.58 7.30
CA THR A 359 -10.47 -37.80 6.30
C THR A 359 -11.05 -36.48 5.81
N TRP A 360 -11.64 -36.49 4.61
CA TRP A 360 -12.31 -35.36 4.00
C TRP A 360 -13.37 -35.85 2.99
N ASP A 361 -14.24 -34.95 2.56
CA ASP A 361 -15.33 -35.22 1.60
C ASP A 361 -15.38 -34.08 0.57
N ASP A 362 -15.23 -34.42 -0.71
CA ASP A 362 -15.24 -33.49 -1.83
C ASP A 362 -16.54 -33.60 -2.69
N ASP A 363 -17.53 -34.44 -2.32
CA ASP A 363 -18.85 -34.50 -2.97
C ASP A 363 -19.78 -33.36 -2.46
N ILE A 364 -19.30 -32.13 -2.61
CA ILE A 364 -19.99 -30.92 -2.12
C ILE A 364 -19.97 -29.85 -3.21
N GLN A 365 -21.16 -29.43 -3.66
CA GLN A 365 -21.36 -28.32 -4.59
C GLN A 365 -21.42 -26.98 -3.86
N ALA A 366 -20.69 -25.95 -4.31
CA ALA A 366 -20.91 -24.60 -3.80
C ALA A 366 -22.33 -24.10 -4.11
N ASN A 367 -22.69 -24.08 -5.39
CA ASN A 367 -23.97 -23.61 -5.89
C ASN A 367 -24.34 -24.30 -7.23
N PRO A 368 -25.59 -24.24 -7.71
CA PRO A 368 -26.06 -25.01 -8.87
C PRO A 368 -25.38 -24.70 -10.21
N ASN A 369 -24.59 -23.62 -10.31
CA ASN A 369 -23.97 -23.18 -11.56
C ASN A 369 -22.52 -23.69 -11.74
N VAL A 370 -21.97 -24.42 -10.76
CA VAL A 370 -20.58 -24.88 -10.75
C VAL A 370 -20.47 -26.36 -10.35
N PRO A 371 -19.43 -27.09 -10.78
CA PRO A 371 -19.24 -28.50 -10.42
C PRO A 371 -18.93 -28.70 -8.91
N ASN A 372 -19.24 -29.90 -8.40
CA ASN A 372 -18.83 -30.37 -7.06
C ASN A 372 -17.31 -30.30 -6.90
N LEU A 373 -16.77 -30.31 -5.67
CA LEU A 373 -15.32 -30.23 -5.49
C LEU A 373 -14.58 -31.41 -6.12
N GLU A 374 -15.12 -32.62 -6.09
CA GLU A 374 -14.49 -33.80 -6.71
C GLU A 374 -14.28 -33.67 -8.24
N ASP A 375 -15.13 -32.88 -8.90
CA ASP A 375 -15.12 -32.60 -10.33
C ASP A 375 -14.14 -31.48 -10.75
N GLU A 376 -13.70 -31.50 -12.01
CA GLU A 376 -12.81 -30.47 -12.57
C GLU A 376 -13.55 -29.14 -12.86
N PHE A 377 -13.13 -28.06 -12.20
CA PHE A 377 -13.59 -26.71 -12.56
C PHE A 377 -12.95 -26.26 -13.88
N GLN A 378 -13.80 -25.94 -14.87
CA GLN A 378 -13.38 -25.56 -16.21
C GLN A 378 -12.95 -24.08 -16.28
N TYR A 379 -11.79 -23.77 -15.69
CA TYR A 379 -11.20 -22.42 -15.70
C TYR A 379 -11.08 -21.83 -17.11
N GLY A 380 -11.35 -20.53 -17.24
CA GLY A 380 -11.38 -19.82 -18.52
C GLY A 380 -12.60 -20.12 -19.42
N LYS A 381 -13.46 -21.08 -19.05
CA LYS A 381 -14.79 -21.32 -19.67
C LYS A 381 -15.92 -20.93 -18.73
N VAL A 382 -15.79 -21.31 -17.45
CA VAL A 382 -16.67 -20.87 -16.36
C VAL A 382 -15.93 -19.76 -15.61
N PRO A 383 -16.53 -18.57 -15.45
CA PRO A 383 -15.89 -17.50 -14.70
C PRO A 383 -15.90 -17.81 -13.20
N ILE A 384 -14.81 -17.45 -12.53
CA ILE A 384 -14.73 -17.46 -11.07
C ILE A 384 -15.66 -16.36 -10.51
N ARG A 385 -16.47 -16.72 -9.51
CA ARG A 385 -17.18 -15.77 -8.64
C ARG A 385 -16.66 -15.97 -7.23
N GLY A 386 -15.61 -15.20 -6.95
CA GLY A 386 -14.81 -15.33 -5.75
C GLY A 386 -15.13 -14.28 -4.68
N MET A 387 -14.85 -14.63 -3.43
CA MET A 387 -14.91 -13.73 -2.29
C MET A 387 -13.55 -13.65 -1.59
N ASN A 388 -13.10 -12.45 -1.21
CA ASN A 388 -11.95 -12.30 -0.35
C ASN A 388 -12.33 -12.39 1.14
N VAL A 389 -11.45 -12.98 1.95
CA VAL A 389 -11.48 -12.86 3.42
C VAL A 389 -10.32 -11.98 3.93
N GLY A 390 -10.21 -10.78 3.36
CA GLY A 390 -9.23 -9.75 3.73
C GLY A 390 -9.39 -9.26 5.18
N GLY A 391 -8.32 -8.70 5.75
CA GLY A 391 -8.25 -8.32 7.16
C GLY A 391 -8.28 -9.48 8.18
N TRP A 392 -8.30 -10.76 7.75
CA TRP A 392 -8.36 -11.92 8.65
C TRP A 392 -6.98 -12.37 9.13
N LEU A 393 -6.17 -13.01 8.28
CA LEU A 393 -4.85 -13.57 8.63
C LEU A 393 -3.69 -12.58 8.39
N ASN A 394 -4.05 -11.33 8.10
CA ASN A 394 -3.18 -10.20 7.82
C ASN A 394 -4.02 -8.94 8.09
N LEU A 395 -3.63 -8.10 9.04
CA LEU A 395 -4.45 -6.98 9.50
C LEU A 395 -4.41 -5.78 8.57
N GLU A 396 -5.58 -5.18 8.36
CA GLU A 396 -5.74 -4.00 7.52
C GLU A 396 -6.53 -2.91 8.26
N PRO A 397 -5.95 -1.71 8.44
CA PRO A 397 -6.56 -0.67 9.26
C PRO A 397 -7.98 -0.25 8.89
N PHE A 398 -8.39 -0.34 7.62
CA PHE A 398 -9.74 0.05 7.20
C PHE A 398 -10.78 -1.06 7.35
N ILE A 399 -10.35 -2.33 7.33
CA ILE A 399 -11.20 -3.50 7.52
C ILE A 399 -11.46 -3.71 9.02
N THR A 400 -10.41 -3.63 9.84
CA THR A 400 -10.46 -3.84 11.31
C THR A 400 -9.99 -2.60 12.10
N PRO A 401 -10.59 -1.41 11.91
CA PRO A 401 -10.11 -0.16 12.49
C PRO A 401 -10.14 -0.13 14.03
N SER A 402 -10.88 -1.00 14.72
CA SER A 402 -10.84 -1.11 16.19
C SER A 402 -9.45 -1.41 16.74
N PHE A 403 -8.62 -2.13 15.98
CA PHE A 403 -7.24 -2.46 16.35
C PHE A 403 -6.36 -1.22 16.48
N PHE A 404 -6.61 -0.24 15.61
CA PHE A 404 -5.79 0.95 15.38
C PHE A 404 -6.37 2.22 16.04
N SER A 405 -7.70 2.38 16.04
CA SER A 405 -8.41 3.61 16.49
C SER A 405 -8.18 3.97 17.97
N ARG A 406 -7.74 3.01 18.79
CA ARG A 406 -7.38 3.21 20.20
C ARG A 406 -6.01 3.88 20.42
N TYR A 407 -5.18 3.94 19.38
CA TYR A 407 -3.85 4.54 19.43
C TYR A 407 -3.88 5.98 18.92
N SER A 408 -3.02 6.82 19.48
CA SER A 408 -2.83 8.18 18.95
C SER A 408 -1.82 8.17 17.80
N ALA A 409 -1.82 9.21 16.96
CA ALA A 409 -0.79 9.38 15.93
C ALA A 409 0.66 9.40 16.50
N ARG A 410 0.84 9.68 17.80
CA ARG A 410 2.14 9.63 18.49
C ARG A 410 2.61 8.21 18.82
N ASP A 411 1.71 7.25 18.82
CA ASP A 411 2.03 5.84 19.09
C ASP A 411 2.63 5.13 17.87
N GLY A 412 2.43 5.68 16.66
CA GLY A 412 3.01 5.16 15.41
C GLY A 412 2.45 3.81 14.96
N VAL A 413 1.26 3.43 15.42
CA VAL A 413 0.62 2.14 15.08
C VAL A 413 -0.24 2.31 13.84
N ILE A 414 0.25 1.79 12.70
CA ILE A 414 -0.32 2.03 11.36
C ILE A 414 -0.48 0.75 10.52
N ASP A 415 0.10 -0.37 10.94
CA ASP A 415 0.11 -1.65 10.20
C ASP A 415 0.32 -2.82 11.19
N GLU A 416 0.30 -4.08 10.72
CA GLU A 416 0.51 -5.23 11.59
C GLU A 416 1.91 -5.24 12.23
N TRP A 417 2.95 -4.80 11.50
CA TRP A 417 4.31 -4.68 12.01
C TRP A 417 4.40 -3.77 13.25
N THR A 418 3.88 -2.55 13.15
CA THR A 418 3.89 -1.57 14.24
C THR A 418 2.91 -1.92 15.35
N PHE A 419 1.77 -2.53 15.03
CA PHE A 419 0.82 -3.05 16.01
C PHE A 419 1.42 -4.17 16.88
N THR A 420 2.03 -5.17 16.24
CA THR A 420 2.66 -6.30 16.95
C THR A 420 3.91 -5.86 17.71
N SER A 421 4.68 -4.91 17.17
CA SER A 421 5.80 -4.25 17.88
C SER A 421 5.33 -3.53 19.15
N LYS A 422 4.18 -2.84 19.09
CA LYS A 422 3.61 -2.08 20.21
C LYS A 422 3.08 -2.96 21.34
N LEU A 423 2.49 -4.11 21.00
CA LEU A 423 1.93 -5.06 21.97
C LEU A 423 2.99 -6.00 22.57
N GLY A 424 4.01 -6.36 21.79
CA GLY A 424 5.00 -7.37 22.15
C GLY A 424 4.46 -8.82 22.05
N PRO A 425 5.34 -9.83 21.93
CA PRO A 425 4.99 -11.14 21.38
C PRO A 425 3.80 -11.84 22.06
N ALA A 426 3.78 -11.90 23.40
CA ALA A 426 2.74 -12.60 24.14
C ALA A 426 1.35 -11.95 23.99
N LYS A 427 1.27 -10.61 23.99
CA LYS A 427 0.00 -9.91 23.83
C LYS A 427 -0.45 -9.87 22.38
N SER A 428 0.49 -9.77 21.43
CA SER A 428 0.22 -9.97 20.00
C SER A 428 -0.39 -11.34 19.73
N ALA A 429 0.22 -12.42 20.24
CA ALA A 429 -0.27 -13.79 20.06
C ALA A 429 -1.70 -13.96 20.59
N GLN A 430 -1.96 -13.54 21.84
CA GLN A 430 -3.32 -13.59 22.41
C GLN A 430 -4.34 -12.78 21.59
N THR A 431 -3.97 -11.58 21.15
CA THR A 431 -4.92 -10.65 20.50
C THR A 431 -5.20 -11.06 19.05
N LEU A 432 -4.19 -11.51 18.31
CA LEU A 432 -4.35 -11.99 16.95
C LEU A 432 -5.02 -13.38 16.91
N GLU A 433 -4.74 -14.27 17.86
CA GLU A 433 -5.44 -15.57 17.89
C GLU A 433 -6.94 -15.39 18.18
N GLN A 434 -7.30 -14.46 19.08
CA GLN A 434 -8.70 -14.06 19.31
C GLN A 434 -9.36 -13.54 18.03
N HIS A 435 -8.66 -12.72 17.26
CA HIS A 435 -9.11 -12.23 15.97
C HIS A 435 -9.33 -13.36 14.96
N TYR A 436 -8.32 -14.21 14.77
CA TYR A 436 -8.38 -15.32 13.81
C TYR A 436 -9.49 -16.33 14.14
N SER A 437 -9.81 -16.51 15.42
CA SER A 437 -10.90 -17.35 15.91
C SER A 437 -12.30 -16.78 15.69
N SER A 438 -12.47 -15.45 15.76
CA SER A 438 -13.80 -14.80 15.86
C SER A 438 -14.20 -13.89 14.70
N PHE A 439 -13.25 -13.41 13.88
CA PHE A 439 -13.56 -12.55 12.74
C PHE A 439 -14.15 -13.36 11.58
N ILE A 440 -13.40 -14.29 11.01
CA ILE A 440 -13.89 -15.25 10.00
C ILE A 440 -14.13 -16.58 10.69
N THR A 441 -15.37 -17.06 10.62
CA THR A 441 -15.86 -18.23 11.36
C THR A 441 -16.39 -19.30 10.40
N ARG A 442 -16.81 -20.46 10.91
CA ARG A 442 -17.48 -21.48 10.09
C ARG A 442 -18.73 -20.94 9.38
N ASP A 443 -19.53 -20.16 10.10
CA ASP A 443 -20.76 -19.55 9.58
C ASP A 443 -20.47 -18.57 8.44
N THR A 444 -19.32 -17.88 8.46
CA THR A 444 -18.86 -17.02 7.36
C THR A 444 -18.81 -17.78 6.03
N PHE A 445 -18.30 -19.02 6.00
CA PHE A 445 -18.23 -19.81 4.75
C PHE A 445 -19.59 -20.33 4.31
N VAL A 446 -20.50 -20.61 5.26
CA VAL A 446 -21.90 -20.94 4.99
C VAL A 446 -22.63 -19.72 4.38
N GLU A 447 -22.42 -18.52 4.92
CA GLU A 447 -22.96 -17.28 4.36
C GLU A 447 -22.40 -16.99 2.96
N ILE A 448 -21.09 -17.17 2.73
CA ILE A 448 -20.46 -17.01 1.41
C ILE A 448 -21.07 -17.98 0.38
N ARG A 449 -21.22 -19.27 0.72
CA ARG A 449 -21.90 -20.25 -0.13
C ARG A 449 -23.34 -19.83 -0.43
N ASN A 450 -24.07 -19.40 0.61
CA ASN A 450 -25.45 -18.94 0.48
C ASN A 450 -25.58 -17.64 -0.33
N ALA A 451 -24.56 -16.80 -0.38
CA ALA A 451 -24.44 -15.65 -1.28
C ALA A 451 -24.00 -16.04 -2.70
N GLY A 452 -23.96 -17.33 -3.04
CA GLY A 452 -23.79 -17.84 -4.41
C GLY A 452 -22.37 -17.80 -4.95
N PHE A 453 -21.36 -17.62 -4.10
CA PHE A 453 -19.95 -17.71 -4.48
C PHE A 453 -19.54 -19.16 -4.79
N ASP A 454 -18.43 -19.30 -5.50
CA ASP A 454 -17.81 -20.59 -5.83
C ASP A 454 -16.32 -20.68 -5.43
N HIS A 455 -15.65 -19.55 -5.21
CA HIS A 455 -14.28 -19.49 -4.71
C HIS A 455 -14.12 -18.56 -3.50
N VAL A 456 -13.10 -18.82 -2.67
CA VAL A 456 -12.61 -17.90 -1.63
C VAL A 456 -11.12 -17.64 -1.84
N ARG A 457 -10.73 -16.36 -1.86
CA ARG A 457 -9.33 -15.93 -1.74
C ARG A 457 -8.99 -15.72 -0.27
N ILE A 458 -7.91 -16.36 0.17
CA ILE A 458 -7.38 -16.26 1.54
C ILE A 458 -6.03 -15.53 1.49
N PRO A 459 -6.00 -14.22 1.76
CA PRO A 459 -4.78 -13.46 1.99
C PRO A 459 -4.07 -13.89 3.27
N PHE A 460 -2.75 -14.08 3.21
CA PHE A 460 -1.91 -14.31 4.40
C PHE A 460 -0.54 -13.65 4.28
N GLY A 461 -0.01 -13.17 5.41
CA GLY A 461 1.38 -12.70 5.48
C GLY A 461 2.37 -13.85 5.64
N TYR A 462 3.62 -13.66 5.21
CA TYR A 462 4.65 -14.71 5.29
C TYR A 462 4.89 -15.26 6.71
N TRP A 463 4.57 -14.49 7.76
CA TRP A 463 4.66 -14.90 9.16
C TRP A 463 3.71 -16.03 9.56
N ALA A 464 2.70 -16.32 8.74
CA ALA A 464 1.94 -17.57 8.83
C ALA A 464 2.84 -18.79 8.57
N VAL A 465 3.82 -18.69 7.67
CA VAL A 465 4.73 -19.78 7.29
C VAL A 465 6.00 -19.76 8.13
N THR A 466 6.66 -18.61 8.26
CA THR A 466 7.91 -18.45 9.00
C THR A 466 8.19 -16.99 9.38
N THR A 467 9.01 -16.76 10.40
CA THR A 467 9.43 -15.43 10.87
C THR A 467 10.96 -15.36 10.92
N TYR A 468 11.53 -14.18 10.68
CA TYR A 468 12.97 -13.94 10.67
C TYR A 468 13.42 -13.04 11.83
N ASP A 469 14.73 -13.00 12.08
CA ASP A 469 15.31 -12.13 13.12
C ASP A 469 14.94 -10.66 12.89
N GLY A 470 14.35 -10.04 13.93
CA GLY A 470 13.85 -8.67 13.88
C GLY A 470 12.37 -8.52 13.53
N ASP A 471 11.68 -9.60 13.15
CA ASP A 471 10.23 -9.57 12.93
C ASP A 471 9.46 -9.45 14.26
N PRO A 472 8.47 -8.55 14.36
CA PRO A 472 7.58 -8.44 15.51
C PRO A 472 6.35 -9.38 15.43
N TYR A 473 6.14 -9.99 14.26
CA TYR A 473 4.95 -10.77 13.93
C TYR A 473 4.77 -12.02 14.79
N VAL A 474 3.52 -12.48 14.89
CA VAL A 474 3.19 -13.73 15.58
C VAL A 474 3.46 -14.91 14.66
N SER A 475 4.53 -15.65 14.97
CA SER A 475 4.95 -16.80 14.18
C SER A 475 3.90 -17.92 14.16
N LYS A 476 3.51 -18.36 12.96
CA LYS A 476 2.80 -19.63 12.67
C LYS A 476 1.42 -19.87 13.31
N ILE A 477 0.88 -18.97 14.14
CA ILE A 477 -0.51 -19.12 14.62
C ILE A 477 -1.49 -19.05 13.44
N ALA A 478 -1.30 -18.09 12.52
CA ALA A 478 -2.14 -17.92 11.35
C ALA A 478 -2.19 -19.17 10.43
N TRP A 479 -1.13 -20.00 10.40
CA TRP A 479 -1.09 -21.28 9.67
C TRP A 479 -2.27 -22.18 10.03
N ARG A 480 -2.49 -22.39 11.33
CA ARG A 480 -3.55 -23.25 11.85
C ARG A 480 -4.93 -22.74 11.43
N TYR A 481 -5.16 -21.42 11.49
CA TYR A 481 -6.44 -20.83 11.09
C TYR A 481 -6.65 -20.84 9.57
N MET A 482 -5.60 -20.66 8.76
CA MET A 482 -5.65 -20.85 7.31
C MET A 482 -6.12 -22.26 6.94
N LEU A 483 -5.52 -23.29 7.55
CA LEU A 483 -5.91 -24.68 7.32
C LEU A 483 -7.37 -24.96 7.73
N ARG A 484 -7.84 -24.36 8.82
CA ARG A 484 -9.26 -24.44 9.21
C ARG A 484 -10.20 -23.72 8.23
N GLY A 485 -9.80 -22.56 7.72
CA GLY A 485 -10.54 -21.85 6.68
C GLY A 485 -10.65 -22.66 5.39
N ILE A 486 -9.57 -23.32 4.97
CA ILE A 486 -9.57 -24.26 3.84
C ILE A 486 -10.54 -25.43 4.09
N GLU A 487 -10.58 -25.98 5.30
CA GLU A 487 -11.54 -27.03 5.66
C GLU A 487 -13.00 -26.54 5.63
N TYR A 488 -13.27 -25.31 6.11
CA TYR A 488 -14.59 -24.69 6.00
C TYR A 488 -14.99 -24.37 4.55
N CYS A 489 -14.03 -24.06 3.67
CA CYS A 489 -14.27 -23.98 2.23
C CYS A 489 -14.74 -25.33 1.67
N ARG A 490 -14.05 -26.44 2.02
CA ARG A 490 -14.44 -27.80 1.58
C ARG A 490 -15.86 -28.13 1.99
N GLN A 491 -16.19 -27.97 3.28
CA GLN A 491 -17.53 -28.20 3.84
C GLN A 491 -18.66 -27.41 3.14
N ASN A 492 -18.29 -26.37 2.37
CA ASN A 492 -19.21 -25.52 1.64
C ASN A 492 -19.07 -25.62 0.11
N GLY A 493 -18.28 -26.56 -0.40
CA GLY A 493 -18.05 -26.73 -1.84
C GLY A 493 -17.22 -25.62 -2.51
N LEU A 494 -16.65 -24.72 -1.71
CA LEU A 494 -15.92 -23.53 -2.17
C LEU A 494 -14.47 -23.89 -2.49
N ARG A 495 -13.99 -23.48 -3.67
CA ARG A 495 -12.57 -23.64 -4.06
C ARG A 495 -11.72 -22.49 -3.51
N VAL A 496 -10.42 -22.70 -3.36
CA VAL A 496 -9.51 -21.78 -2.68
C VAL A 496 -8.50 -21.17 -3.64
N LYS A 497 -8.39 -19.83 -3.61
CA LYS A 497 -7.22 -19.06 -4.02
C LYS A 497 -6.37 -18.77 -2.79
N LEU A 498 -5.21 -19.41 -2.67
CA LEU A 498 -4.20 -18.99 -1.68
C LEU A 498 -3.46 -17.76 -2.20
N ASP A 499 -3.13 -16.83 -1.31
CA ASP A 499 -2.53 -15.54 -1.70
C ASP A 499 -1.48 -15.10 -0.68
N LEU A 500 -0.20 -15.17 -1.06
CA LEU A 500 0.89 -14.61 -0.27
C LEU A 500 0.84 -13.08 -0.37
N HIS A 501 0.18 -12.48 0.63
CA HIS A 501 -0.26 -11.10 0.58
C HIS A 501 0.78 -10.10 1.13
N GLY A 502 1.69 -10.59 1.98
CA GLY A 502 2.86 -9.85 2.45
C GLY A 502 4.12 -10.68 2.29
N ALA A 503 5.07 -10.23 1.47
CA ALA A 503 6.38 -10.84 1.30
C ALA A 503 7.42 -10.25 2.27
N PRO A 504 8.50 -10.98 2.63
CA PRO A 504 9.62 -10.44 3.40
C PRO A 504 10.14 -9.13 2.79
N GLY A 505 10.29 -8.11 3.64
CA GLY A 505 10.72 -6.77 3.22
C GLY A 505 9.64 -5.88 2.59
N SER A 506 8.42 -6.37 2.39
CA SER A 506 7.31 -5.74 1.62
C SER A 506 7.60 -5.57 0.12
N GLN A 507 6.63 -6.01 -0.69
CA GLN A 507 6.65 -5.90 -2.15
C GLN A 507 6.06 -4.59 -2.70
N ASN A 508 5.40 -3.79 -1.86
CA ASN A 508 4.70 -2.57 -2.31
C ASN A 508 4.83 -1.36 -1.38
N GLY A 509 5.27 -1.56 -0.13
CA GLY A 509 5.41 -0.49 0.86
C GLY A 509 4.10 -0.04 1.50
N TRP A 510 3.02 -0.80 1.33
CA TRP A 510 1.68 -0.49 1.83
C TRP A 510 1.33 -1.31 3.08
N ASN A 511 0.46 -0.76 3.95
CA ASN A 511 0.09 -1.36 5.23
C ASN A 511 -0.43 -2.79 5.13
N HIS A 512 -1.24 -3.12 4.12
CA HIS A 512 -1.77 -4.46 3.89
C HIS A 512 -0.71 -5.48 3.46
N SER A 513 0.52 -5.10 3.09
CA SER A 513 1.65 -6.07 3.01
C SER A 513 2.20 -6.48 4.39
N GLY A 514 1.58 -6.00 5.47
CA GLY A 514 2.01 -6.13 6.87
C GLY A 514 2.87 -4.96 7.36
N ARG A 515 3.55 -4.25 6.45
CA ARG A 515 4.53 -3.21 6.78
C ARG A 515 4.55 -2.07 5.75
N GLN A 516 4.09 -0.90 6.17
CA GLN A 516 4.19 0.34 5.40
C GLN A 516 5.63 0.88 5.42
N GLY A 517 6.14 1.34 4.28
CA GLY A 517 7.49 1.88 4.15
C GLY A 517 8.08 1.69 2.75
N PRO A 518 9.41 1.56 2.62
CA PRO A 518 10.04 1.15 1.37
C PRO A 518 9.71 -0.31 1.01
N ALA A 519 9.47 -0.58 -0.28
CA ALA A 519 9.36 -1.95 -0.80
C ALA A 519 10.74 -2.62 -0.86
N GLY A 520 11.12 -3.34 0.20
CA GLY A 520 12.43 -4.00 0.38
C GLY A 520 12.49 -5.47 -0.06
N TRP A 521 11.48 -5.96 -0.80
CA TRP A 521 11.40 -7.35 -1.22
C TRP A 521 12.48 -7.77 -2.23
N LEU A 522 12.70 -7.00 -3.31
CA LEU A 522 13.77 -7.24 -4.31
C LEU A 522 14.79 -6.10 -4.42
N ASN A 523 14.60 -5.05 -3.61
CA ASN A 523 15.35 -3.80 -3.58
C ASN A 523 16.09 -3.62 -2.25
N GLY A 524 17.09 -2.73 -2.25
CA GLY A 524 17.89 -2.44 -1.06
C GLY A 524 18.88 -3.55 -0.70
N THR A 525 19.57 -3.38 0.43
CA THR A 525 20.67 -4.27 0.86
C THR A 525 20.23 -5.73 1.04
N ASP A 526 19.02 -5.94 1.56
CA ASP A 526 18.47 -7.28 1.82
C ASP A 526 17.59 -7.82 0.67
N GLY A 527 17.55 -7.14 -0.48
CA GLY A 527 16.64 -7.47 -1.58
C GLY A 527 16.84 -8.90 -2.12
N ASP A 528 18.09 -9.33 -2.34
CA ASP A 528 18.34 -10.68 -2.84
C ASP A 528 18.11 -11.76 -1.75
N LEU A 529 18.27 -11.40 -0.46
CA LEU A 529 17.93 -12.26 0.68
C LEU A 529 16.41 -12.44 0.83
N ASN A 530 15.65 -11.36 0.71
CA ASN A 530 14.18 -11.38 0.76
C ASN A 530 13.58 -12.07 -0.47
N ALA A 531 14.19 -11.91 -1.64
CA ALA A 531 13.88 -12.69 -2.84
C ALA A 531 13.99 -14.20 -2.59
N GLN A 532 15.12 -14.66 -2.01
CA GLN A 532 15.34 -16.07 -1.69
C GLN A 532 14.38 -16.57 -0.60
N ARG A 533 14.21 -15.82 0.49
CA ARG A 533 13.24 -16.13 1.56
C ARG A 533 11.83 -16.38 1.01
N THR A 534 11.41 -15.58 0.03
CA THR A 534 10.10 -15.73 -0.61
C THR A 534 10.02 -17.01 -1.47
N LEU A 535 11.11 -17.39 -2.15
CA LEU A 535 11.19 -18.69 -2.83
C LEU A 535 11.14 -19.86 -1.83
N ASP A 536 11.85 -19.77 -0.71
CA ASP A 536 11.84 -20.80 0.35
C ASP A 536 10.44 -20.97 0.96
N ILE A 537 9.66 -19.90 1.06
CA ILE A 537 8.25 -19.94 1.46
C ILE A 537 7.40 -20.68 0.40
N HIS A 538 7.61 -20.40 -0.90
CA HIS A 538 6.94 -21.12 -1.97
C HIS A 538 7.32 -22.59 -2.06
N ASP A 539 8.57 -22.96 -1.75
CA ASP A 539 9.01 -24.36 -1.72
C ASP A 539 8.21 -25.16 -0.68
N GLN A 540 8.15 -24.64 0.55
CA GLN A 540 7.40 -25.22 1.67
C GLN A 540 5.90 -25.31 1.36
N LEU A 541 5.29 -24.21 0.91
CA LEU A 541 3.86 -24.14 0.60
C LEU A 541 3.46 -25.05 -0.56
N SER A 542 4.16 -25.00 -1.69
CA SER A 542 3.84 -25.83 -2.86
C SER A 542 4.00 -27.31 -2.55
N THR A 543 5.06 -27.69 -1.83
CA THR A 543 5.23 -29.06 -1.32
C THR A 543 4.06 -29.48 -0.43
N PHE A 544 3.65 -28.65 0.53
CA PHE A 544 2.51 -28.93 1.41
C PHE A 544 1.19 -29.09 0.64
N PHE A 545 0.89 -28.21 -0.32
CA PHE A 545 -0.37 -28.23 -1.06
C PHE A 545 -0.42 -29.22 -2.23
N THR A 546 0.62 -30.03 -2.45
CA THR A 546 0.56 -31.20 -3.36
C THR A 546 -0.11 -32.43 -2.74
N GLN A 547 -0.36 -32.44 -1.43
CA GLN A 547 -1.05 -33.56 -0.77
C GLN A 547 -2.42 -33.83 -1.42
N PRO A 548 -2.83 -35.10 -1.62
CA PRO A 548 -4.05 -35.45 -2.35
C PRO A 548 -5.31 -34.69 -1.92
N ARG A 549 -5.45 -34.45 -0.61
CA ARG A 549 -6.57 -33.69 0.00
C ARG A 549 -6.78 -32.28 -0.57
N TYR A 550 -5.75 -31.65 -1.13
CA TYR A 550 -5.82 -30.27 -1.60
C TYR A 550 -5.97 -30.15 -3.11
N LYS A 551 -5.73 -31.23 -3.88
CA LYS A 551 -5.72 -31.25 -5.35
C LYS A 551 -6.93 -30.55 -5.99
N ASN A 552 -8.10 -30.78 -5.42
CA ASN A 552 -9.39 -30.32 -5.92
C ASN A 552 -9.93 -29.06 -5.20
N LEU A 553 -9.27 -28.66 -4.11
CA LEU A 553 -9.73 -27.60 -3.20
C LEU A 553 -8.86 -26.35 -3.28
N VAL A 554 -7.53 -26.51 -3.22
CA VAL A 554 -6.57 -25.42 -3.42
C VAL A 554 -6.16 -25.48 -4.89
N THR A 555 -6.96 -24.81 -5.72
CA THR A 555 -6.89 -24.91 -7.18
C THR A 555 -6.28 -23.66 -7.82
N VAL A 556 -6.21 -22.55 -7.10
CA VAL A 556 -5.58 -21.29 -7.53
C VAL A 556 -4.53 -20.87 -6.49
N TYR A 557 -3.34 -20.49 -6.94
CA TYR A 557 -2.20 -20.20 -6.09
C TYR A 557 -1.54 -18.87 -6.50
N GLY A 558 -1.62 -17.88 -5.63
CA GLY A 558 -1.02 -16.56 -5.80
C GLY A 558 0.45 -16.53 -5.36
N LEU A 559 1.31 -16.04 -6.25
CA LEU A 559 2.75 -15.92 -5.99
C LEU A 559 3.02 -14.80 -4.99
N VAL A 560 2.72 -13.55 -5.36
CA VAL A 560 2.84 -12.38 -4.47
C VAL A 560 1.75 -11.38 -4.86
N ASN A 561 1.03 -10.85 -3.87
CA ASN A 561 0.04 -9.80 -4.05
C ASN A 561 0.67 -8.47 -4.49
N GLU A 562 0.13 -7.81 -5.51
CA GLU A 562 0.44 -6.42 -5.87
C GLU A 562 1.93 -5.99 -5.80
N PRO A 563 2.86 -6.68 -6.48
CA PRO A 563 4.26 -6.23 -6.51
C PRO A 563 4.35 -4.85 -7.17
N ARG A 564 4.85 -3.83 -6.47
CA ARG A 564 4.77 -2.44 -6.96
C ARG A 564 5.87 -2.14 -7.98
N MET A 565 5.69 -2.55 -9.23
CA MET A 565 6.69 -2.48 -10.30
C MET A 565 7.00 -1.07 -10.84
N VAL A 566 6.39 -0.02 -10.25
CA VAL A 566 6.86 1.36 -10.40
C VAL A 566 8.05 1.70 -9.48
N ASP A 567 8.18 0.99 -8.35
CA ASP A 567 9.26 1.13 -7.36
C ASP A 567 10.26 -0.04 -7.44
N LEU A 568 9.81 -1.23 -7.85
CA LEU A 568 10.64 -2.42 -8.05
C LEU A 568 11.23 -2.50 -9.48
N ASP A 569 12.43 -3.06 -9.60
CA ASP A 569 12.97 -3.40 -10.93
C ASP A 569 12.09 -4.46 -11.62
N THR A 570 11.52 -4.07 -12.77
CA THR A 570 10.62 -4.91 -13.56
C THR A 570 11.25 -6.23 -13.98
N ASN A 571 12.53 -6.25 -14.36
CA ASN A 571 13.21 -7.46 -14.80
C ASN A 571 13.50 -8.38 -13.62
N LYS A 572 13.92 -7.83 -12.45
CA LYS A 572 14.07 -8.64 -11.22
C LYS A 572 12.78 -9.35 -10.84
N VAL A 573 11.62 -8.69 -10.94
CA VAL A 573 10.31 -9.32 -10.66
C VAL A 573 10.02 -10.42 -11.67
N LEU A 574 10.21 -10.19 -12.98
CA LEU A 574 10.00 -11.21 -14.02
C LEU A 574 10.90 -12.44 -13.84
N ASP A 575 12.18 -12.23 -13.54
CA ASP A 575 13.15 -13.29 -13.27
C ASP A 575 12.79 -14.07 -12.00
N TRP A 576 12.36 -13.37 -10.94
CA TRP A 576 11.91 -14.00 -9.69
C TRP A 576 10.62 -14.81 -9.91
N THR A 577 9.63 -14.26 -10.61
CA THR A 577 8.38 -14.94 -10.94
C THR A 577 8.64 -16.20 -11.76
N SER A 578 9.55 -16.15 -12.74
CA SER A 578 9.96 -17.31 -13.54
C SER A 578 10.61 -18.41 -12.69
N LYS A 579 11.43 -18.04 -11.70
CA LYS A 579 12.02 -18.97 -10.72
C LYS A 579 10.95 -19.58 -9.81
N ALA A 580 10.01 -18.77 -9.30
CA ALA A 580 8.93 -19.22 -8.43
C ALA A 580 8.01 -20.24 -9.15
N ILE A 581 7.61 -19.95 -10.40
CA ILE A 581 6.85 -20.88 -11.25
C ILE A 581 7.61 -22.20 -11.41
N SER A 582 8.89 -22.13 -11.82
CA SER A 582 9.72 -23.32 -12.05
C SER A 582 9.87 -24.19 -10.79
N LEU A 583 10.03 -23.55 -9.63
CA LEU A 583 10.11 -24.21 -8.31
C LEU A 583 8.79 -24.91 -7.94
N ILE A 584 7.67 -24.21 -8.05
CA ILE A 584 6.34 -24.73 -7.70
C ILE A 584 5.95 -25.89 -8.63
N ARG A 585 6.29 -25.81 -9.92
CA ARG A 585 6.10 -26.92 -10.88
C ARG A 585 7.02 -28.11 -10.63
N LYS A 586 8.28 -27.88 -10.25
CA LYS A 586 9.21 -28.93 -9.82
C LYS A 586 8.68 -29.71 -8.59
N ASN A 587 7.95 -29.04 -7.70
CA ASN A 587 7.29 -29.67 -6.56
C ASN A 587 5.98 -30.40 -6.94
N ASN A 588 5.63 -30.46 -8.23
CA ASN A 588 4.45 -31.11 -8.81
C ASN A 588 3.10 -30.48 -8.45
N TYR A 589 3.05 -29.19 -8.09
CA TYR A 589 1.79 -28.51 -7.81
C TYR A 589 0.96 -28.33 -9.12
N PRO A 590 -0.26 -28.91 -9.22
CA PRO A 590 -0.98 -29.05 -10.49
C PRO A 590 -1.95 -27.89 -10.81
N GLY A 591 -2.20 -27.00 -9.84
CA GLY A 591 -3.20 -25.93 -9.91
C GLY A 591 -2.80 -24.74 -10.77
N VAL A 592 -3.73 -23.79 -10.91
CA VAL A 592 -3.51 -22.52 -11.59
C VAL A 592 -2.58 -21.64 -10.74
N LEU A 593 -1.56 -21.05 -11.36
CA LEU A 593 -0.71 -20.04 -10.74
C LEU A 593 -1.20 -18.64 -11.15
N VAL A 594 -1.25 -17.71 -10.20
CA VAL A 594 -1.64 -16.31 -10.45
C VAL A 594 -0.56 -15.35 -9.94
N PHE A 595 -0.34 -14.27 -10.67
CA PHE A 595 0.66 -13.25 -10.34
C PHE A 595 0.12 -11.85 -10.66
N GLY A 596 0.41 -10.86 -9.82
CA GLY A 596 -0.09 -9.50 -9.98
C GLY A 596 0.48 -8.76 -11.20
N ASP A 597 -0.33 -7.91 -11.83
CA ASP A 597 0.04 -7.11 -13.01
C ASP A 597 1.06 -5.98 -12.77
N GLY A 598 1.44 -5.80 -11.50
CA GLY A 598 2.40 -4.82 -11.01
C GLY A 598 2.10 -3.39 -11.41
N PHE A 599 0.83 -3.04 -11.65
CA PHE A 599 0.38 -1.71 -12.07
C PHE A 599 0.99 -1.25 -13.41
N MET A 600 1.59 -2.17 -14.17
CA MET A 600 2.25 -1.86 -15.43
C MET A 600 1.28 -1.45 -16.54
N GLY A 601 0.03 -1.94 -16.47
CA GLY A 601 -0.99 -1.82 -17.51
C GLY A 601 -0.95 -2.99 -18.49
N LEU A 602 -2.14 -3.54 -18.75
CA LEU A 602 -2.36 -4.89 -19.30
C LEU A 602 -1.65 -5.16 -20.62
N ASP A 603 -1.68 -4.21 -21.56
CA ASP A 603 -1.08 -4.36 -22.89
C ASP A 603 0.45 -4.61 -22.81
N LYS A 604 1.13 -4.18 -21.72
CA LYS A 604 2.59 -4.41 -21.53
C LYS A 604 2.94 -5.85 -21.14
N TRP A 605 1.96 -6.67 -20.77
CA TRP A 605 2.16 -8.08 -20.44
C TRP A 605 2.17 -9.00 -21.67
N GLN A 606 1.95 -8.46 -22.86
CA GLN A 606 2.05 -9.21 -24.11
C GLN A 606 3.40 -9.93 -24.23
N GLY A 607 3.35 -11.25 -24.49
CA GLY A 607 4.52 -12.09 -24.72
C GLY A 607 5.42 -12.34 -23.50
N LYS A 608 5.04 -11.88 -22.30
CA LYS A 608 5.77 -12.16 -21.05
C LYS A 608 5.27 -13.44 -20.40
N LEU A 609 6.18 -14.19 -19.77
CA LEU A 609 5.88 -15.36 -18.93
C LEU A 609 4.93 -16.39 -19.61
N GLN A 610 5.20 -16.75 -20.87
CA GLN A 610 4.31 -17.59 -21.68
C GLN A 610 4.60 -19.10 -21.61
N GLU A 611 5.60 -19.52 -20.84
CA GLU A 611 6.07 -20.92 -20.78
C GLU A 611 5.15 -21.87 -19.98
N ASP A 612 4.31 -21.33 -19.09
CA ASP A 612 3.36 -22.09 -18.27
C ASP A 612 1.93 -21.89 -18.78
N ASP A 613 1.25 -22.99 -19.11
CA ASP A 613 -0.09 -22.99 -19.71
C ASP A 613 -1.23 -22.78 -18.69
N LYS A 614 -0.90 -22.87 -17.39
CA LYS A 614 -1.79 -22.66 -16.25
C LYS A 614 -1.37 -21.42 -15.43
N LEU A 615 -0.78 -20.42 -16.09
CA LEU A 615 -0.45 -19.13 -15.50
C LEU A 615 -1.49 -18.06 -15.91
N VAL A 616 -1.92 -17.28 -14.93
CA VAL A 616 -2.96 -16.25 -15.08
C VAL A 616 -2.46 -14.91 -14.52
N LEU A 617 -2.68 -13.84 -15.28
CA LEU A 617 -2.44 -12.47 -14.85
C LEU A 617 -3.57 -12.03 -13.89
N ASP A 618 -3.18 -11.52 -12.73
CA ASP A 618 -4.11 -11.05 -11.71
C ASP A 618 -4.14 -9.52 -11.68
N VAL A 619 -5.32 -8.92 -11.87
CA VAL A 619 -5.49 -7.47 -12.01
C VAL A 619 -6.46 -6.94 -10.97
N HIS A 620 -6.09 -5.86 -10.28
CA HIS A 620 -6.95 -5.25 -9.27
C HIS A 620 -7.55 -3.96 -9.81
N GLN A 621 -8.86 -3.79 -9.66
CA GLN A 621 -9.60 -2.75 -10.37
C GLN A 621 -10.42 -1.90 -9.41
N TYR A 622 -10.03 -0.62 -9.30
CA TYR A 622 -10.65 0.39 -8.47
C TYR A 622 -10.65 1.73 -9.23
N VAL A 623 -11.70 2.54 -9.09
CA VAL A 623 -11.74 3.91 -9.67
C VAL A 623 -11.22 5.00 -8.72
N ILE A 624 -11.01 4.68 -7.45
CA ILE A 624 -10.86 5.69 -6.38
C ILE A 624 -9.41 6.10 -6.07
N PHE A 625 -8.43 5.24 -6.35
CA PHE A 625 -7.02 5.50 -6.00
C PHE A 625 -6.30 6.39 -7.01
N ASN A 626 -6.93 6.65 -8.16
CA ASN A 626 -6.47 7.52 -9.23
C ASN A 626 -7.37 8.77 -9.28
N VAL A 627 -6.79 9.97 -9.16
CA VAL A 627 -7.58 11.22 -9.09
C VAL A 627 -8.33 11.56 -10.38
N ASP A 628 -7.94 11.03 -11.54
CA ASP A 628 -8.66 11.24 -12.79
C ASP A 628 -9.86 10.29 -12.91
N GLN A 629 -9.79 9.10 -12.29
CA GLN A 629 -10.90 8.15 -12.23
C GLN A 629 -11.89 8.48 -11.10
N LEU A 630 -11.39 9.02 -9.97
CA LEU A 630 -12.21 9.45 -8.83
C LEU A 630 -13.12 10.65 -9.18
N LYS A 631 -12.67 11.50 -10.13
CA LYS A 631 -13.39 12.65 -10.67
C LYS A 631 -14.44 12.31 -11.73
N LEU A 632 -14.55 11.06 -12.17
CA LEU A 632 -15.59 10.68 -13.13
C LEU A 632 -16.96 10.84 -12.48
N GLU A 633 -17.91 11.41 -13.23
CA GLU A 633 -19.32 11.45 -12.79
C GLU A 633 -19.87 10.01 -12.65
N HIS A 634 -20.93 9.81 -11.86
CA HIS A 634 -21.57 8.49 -11.65
C HIS A 634 -21.88 7.76 -12.97
N THR A 635 -22.34 8.49 -13.98
CA THR A 635 -22.60 7.97 -15.33
C THR A 635 -21.32 7.56 -16.06
N ASP A 636 -20.23 8.30 -15.87
CA ASP A 636 -18.93 8.00 -16.49
C ASP A 636 -18.20 6.86 -15.77
N LYS A 637 -18.31 6.74 -14.44
CA LYS A 637 -17.88 5.55 -13.67
C LYS A 637 -18.58 4.28 -14.21
N LEU A 638 -19.90 4.33 -14.39
CA LEU A 638 -20.68 3.20 -14.93
C LEU A 638 -20.30 2.86 -16.40
N ASN A 639 -20.10 3.88 -17.24
CA ASN A 639 -19.57 3.69 -18.60
C ASN A 639 -18.16 3.11 -18.60
N PHE A 640 -17.30 3.55 -17.69
CA PHE A 640 -15.93 3.07 -17.56
C PHE A 640 -15.90 1.60 -17.15
N ALA A 641 -16.79 1.16 -16.25
CA ALA A 641 -16.97 -0.26 -15.99
C ALA A 641 -17.44 -1.00 -17.25
N CYS A 642 -18.66 -0.71 -17.72
CA CYS A 642 -19.29 -1.46 -18.81
C CYS A 642 -18.49 -1.51 -20.12
N LYS A 643 -17.79 -0.43 -20.49
CA LYS A 643 -17.10 -0.30 -21.78
C LYS A 643 -15.57 -0.31 -21.60
N GLY A 644 -15.07 0.45 -20.64
CA GLY A 644 -13.63 0.60 -20.39
C GLY A 644 -12.99 -0.69 -19.88
N TRP A 645 -13.49 -1.22 -18.77
CA TRP A 645 -13.00 -2.48 -18.20
C TRP A 645 -13.32 -3.68 -19.08
N THR A 646 -14.53 -3.80 -19.65
CA THR A 646 -14.83 -4.83 -20.69
C THR A 646 -13.78 -4.85 -21.80
N ALA A 647 -13.45 -3.70 -22.39
CA ALA A 647 -12.48 -3.63 -23.47
C ALA A 647 -11.04 -3.93 -23.00
N GLN A 648 -10.68 -3.57 -21.76
CA GLN A 648 -9.40 -3.93 -21.14
C GLN A 648 -9.29 -5.44 -20.90
N THR A 649 -10.30 -6.06 -20.28
CA THR A 649 -10.36 -7.52 -20.04
C THR A 649 -10.24 -8.29 -21.35
N VAL A 650 -11.02 -7.95 -22.37
CA VAL A 650 -11.02 -8.64 -23.68
C VAL A 650 -9.67 -8.50 -24.41
N ARG A 651 -9.02 -7.32 -24.37
CA ARG A 651 -7.66 -7.16 -24.91
C ARG A 651 -6.63 -7.96 -24.13
N SER A 652 -6.79 -8.07 -22.81
CA SER A 652 -5.88 -8.83 -21.96
C SER A 652 -5.98 -10.33 -22.23
N GLN A 653 -7.19 -10.89 -22.37
CA GLN A 653 -7.42 -12.30 -22.73
C GLN A 653 -6.77 -12.73 -24.06
N ASN A 654 -6.54 -11.78 -24.97
CA ASN A 654 -5.97 -12.06 -26.27
C ASN A 654 -4.44 -11.94 -26.24
N LYS A 655 -3.72 -13.06 -26.41
CA LYS A 655 -2.24 -13.13 -26.47
C LYS A 655 -1.61 -12.28 -27.59
N GLN A 656 -2.37 -11.84 -28.60
CA GLN A 656 -1.91 -10.91 -29.64
C GLN A 656 -2.02 -9.42 -29.24
N THR A 657 -2.64 -9.09 -28.10
CA THR A 657 -2.78 -7.70 -27.59
C THR A 657 -2.45 -7.54 -26.11
N GLY A 658 -2.39 -8.62 -25.34
CA GLY A 658 -2.10 -8.66 -23.92
C GLY A 658 -1.53 -10.01 -23.50
N PHE A 659 -1.64 -10.35 -22.20
CA PHE A 659 -1.01 -11.54 -21.63
C PHE A 659 -1.62 -12.88 -22.10
N GLY A 660 -2.93 -12.92 -22.34
CA GLY A 660 -3.70 -14.15 -22.33
C GLY A 660 -4.55 -14.27 -21.04
N PRO A 661 -4.62 -15.46 -20.41
CA PRO A 661 -5.44 -15.71 -19.23
C PRO A 661 -5.34 -14.63 -18.15
N THR A 662 -6.44 -13.90 -17.90
CA THR A 662 -6.48 -12.79 -16.95
C THR A 662 -7.75 -12.84 -16.08
N MET A 663 -7.64 -12.52 -14.79
CA MET A 663 -8.76 -12.44 -13.84
C MET A 663 -8.68 -11.17 -12.99
N CYS A 664 -9.80 -10.77 -12.37
CA CYS A 664 -9.80 -9.64 -11.44
C CYS A 664 -9.74 -10.10 -9.96
N GLY A 665 -8.55 -10.16 -9.36
CA GLY A 665 -8.36 -10.67 -7.99
C GLY A 665 -8.89 -9.78 -6.86
N GLU A 666 -9.14 -8.51 -7.13
CA GLU A 666 -9.74 -7.56 -6.21
C GLU A 666 -10.48 -6.44 -6.93
N TRP A 667 -11.68 -6.12 -6.44
CA TRP A 667 -12.48 -4.95 -6.81
C TRP A 667 -13.50 -4.66 -5.70
N SER A 668 -14.07 -3.45 -5.70
CA SER A 668 -15.23 -3.09 -4.87
C SER A 668 -16.14 -2.10 -5.61
N GLN A 669 -17.35 -1.89 -5.11
CA GLN A 669 -18.25 -0.85 -5.62
C GLN A 669 -18.02 0.53 -4.98
N ALA A 670 -16.98 0.66 -4.13
CA ALA A 670 -16.64 1.92 -3.50
C ALA A 670 -16.27 2.98 -4.56
N ASP A 671 -16.94 4.12 -4.51
CA ASP A 671 -16.79 5.16 -5.53
C ASP A 671 -16.07 6.42 -5.00
N THR A 672 -15.78 6.44 -3.70
CA THR A 672 -14.95 7.43 -3.00
C THR A 672 -13.85 6.74 -2.17
N ASP A 673 -12.74 7.43 -1.90
CA ASP A 673 -11.68 6.93 -1.01
C ASP A 673 -11.90 7.34 0.47
N CYS A 674 -13.18 7.40 0.87
CA CYS A 674 -13.63 7.96 2.15
C CYS A 674 -13.64 6.99 3.33
N ALA A 675 -13.54 5.68 3.11
CA ALA A 675 -13.58 4.70 4.19
C ALA A 675 -12.44 4.95 5.20
N THR A 676 -12.76 4.93 6.50
CA THR A 676 -11.79 5.29 7.55
C THR A 676 -10.52 4.44 7.47
N PHE A 677 -9.36 5.09 7.39
CA PHE A 677 -8.03 4.46 7.26
C PHE A 677 -7.78 3.68 5.95
N LEU A 678 -8.60 3.84 4.92
CA LEU A 678 -8.36 3.22 3.60
C LEU A 678 -7.00 3.64 3.02
N ASN A 679 -6.65 4.93 3.10
CA ASN A 679 -5.33 5.45 2.74
C ASN A 679 -4.28 5.31 3.85
N ASN A 680 -4.54 4.46 4.85
CA ASN A 680 -3.81 4.24 6.11
C ASN A 680 -4.20 5.12 7.32
N VAL A 681 -3.81 4.68 8.53
CA VAL A 681 -4.04 5.33 9.82
C VAL A 681 -3.46 6.74 9.84
N GLY A 682 -4.31 7.72 10.14
CA GLY A 682 -3.92 9.13 10.21
C GLY A 682 -3.73 9.82 8.85
N VAL A 683 -4.01 9.13 7.74
CA VAL A 683 -4.00 9.68 6.38
C VAL A 683 -5.44 9.97 5.95
N GLY A 684 -5.67 11.13 5.33
CA GLY A 684 -6.98 11.53 4.82
C GLY A 684 -7.32 10.97 3.43
N SER A 685 -8.34 11.54 2.79
CA SER A 685 -8.87 11.13 1.48
C SER A 685 -8.42 12.06 0.35
N ARG A 686 -8.36 11.54 -0.88
CA ARG A 686 -8.27 12.35 -2.10
C ARG A 686 -9.58 13.12 -2.29
N TRP A 687 -10.71 12.49 -1.96
CA TRP A 687 -12.06 13.06 -2.05
C TRP A 687 -12.14 14.45 -1.41
N GLU A 688 -11.77 14.57 -0.13
CA GLU A 688 -11.79 15.83 0.64
C GLU A 688 -10.51 16.66 0.48
N GLY A 689 -9.48 16.15 -0.23
CA GLY A 689 -8.20 16.83 -0.33
C GLY A 689 -7.40 16.84 0.97
N THR A 690 -7.53 15.78 1.77
CA THR A 690 -6.91 15.62 3.09
C THR A 690 -5.82 14.54 3.11
N LEU A 691 -5.57 13.85 1.98
CA LEU A 691 -4.50 12.85 1.84
C LEU A 691 -3.12 13.53 1.88
N ASN A 692 -2.49 13.48 3.06
CA ASN A 692 -1.11 13.90 3.27
C ASN A 692 -0.23 12.67 3.50
N SER A 693 0.60 12.34 2.52
CA SER A 693 1.56 11.22 2.57
C SER A 693 2.90 11.58 3.23
N GLY A 694 3.08 12.83 3.62
CA GLY A 694 4.39 13.40 3.98
C GLY A 694 5.28 13.74 2.76
N ASN A 695 4.84 13.43 1.54
CA ASN A 695 5.54 13.75 0.30
C ASN A 695 4.62 14.56 -0.64
N ALA A 696 5.08 15.74 -1.07
CA ALA A 696 4.31 16.66 -1.92
C ALA A 696 3.95 16.08 -3.30
N SER A 697 4.68 15.07 -3.81
CA SER A 697 4.35 14.44 -5.11
C SER A 697 3.24 13.38 -5.02
N THR A 698 2.97 12.84 -3.82
CA THR A 698 1.94 11.80 -3.60
C THR A 698 0.82 12.24 -2.64
N SER A 699 0.90 13.46 -2.09
CA SER A 699 -0.16 14.08 -1.30
C SER A 699 -1.20 14.76 -2.21
N VAL A 700 -2.48 14.61 -1.86
CA VAL A 700 -3.61 15.27 -2.53
C VAL A 700 -4.25 16.24 -1.54
N MET A 701 -3.74 17.47 -1.55
CA MET A 701 -4.13 18.54 -0.61
C MET A 701 -5.22 19.48 -1.16
N ARG A 702 -5.99 19.00 -2.13
CA ARG A 702 -7.17 19.68 -2.72
C ARG A 702 -8.22 18.63 -3.04
N PRO A 703 -9.52 18.91 -2.80
CA PRO A 703 -10.59 17.94 -3.09
C PRO A 703 -10.58 17.48 -4.55
N THR A 704 -10.99 16.23 -4.77
CA THR A 704 -10.99 15.59 -6.10
C THR A 704 -12.28 14.84 -6.42
N CYS A 705 -13.40 15.20 -5.80
CA CYS A 705 -14.71 14.80 -6.31
C CYS A 705 -15.06 15.54 -7.63
N PRO A 706 -15.99 15.03 -8.45
CA PRO A 706 -16.36 15.63 -9.74
C PRO A 706 -16.80 17.10 -9.69
N THR A 707 -17.38 17.57 -8.58
CA THR A 707 -17.89 18.96 -8.43
C THR A 707 -16.80 20.02 -8.22
N GLU A 708 -15.51 19.66 -8.25
CA GLU A 708 -14.38 20.54 -7.95
C GLU A 708 -14.52 21.28 -6.58
N ASN A 709 -15.23 20.68 -5.62
CA ASN A 709 -15.58 21.23 -4.31
C ASN A 709 -16.66 22.35 -4.31
N ASP A 710 -17.44 22.49 -5.37
CA ASP A 710 -18.66 23.30 -5.39
C ASP A 710 -19.84 22.55 -6.06
N PRO A 711 -20.71 21.86 -5.31
CA PRO A 711 -20.75 21.76 -3.84
C PRO A 711 -19.57 20.99 -3.22
N VAL A 712 -19.34 21.23 -1.92
CA VAL A 712 -18.17 20.72 -1.16
C VAL A 712 -18.09 19.19 -1.18
N CYS A 713 -16.91 18.65 -1.51
CA CYS A 713 -16.62 17.22 -1.37
C CYS A 713 -16.52 16.88 0.12
N GLN A 714 -17.36 15.97 0.62
CA GLN A 714 -17.30 15.50 2.00
C GLN A 714 -17.44 13.99 2.05
N CYS A 715 -16.72 13.35 2.97
CA CYS A 715 -16.84 11.92 3.22
C CYS A 715 -18.02 11.56 4.14
N LYS A 716 -18.90 12.53 4.46
CA LYS A 716 -20.00 12.34 5.42
C LYS A 716 -21.05 11.35 4.89
N ASP A 717 -21.53 11.56 3.67
CA ASP A 717 -22.71 10.84 3.17
C ASP A 717 -22.30 9.45 2.63
N SER A 718 -21.17 9.35 1.92
CA SER A 718 -20.43 8.10 1.69
C SER A 718 -20.20 7.23 2.95
N ASN A 719 -19.85 7.81 4.12
CA ASN A 719 -19.66 7.07 5.38
C ASN A 719 -20.93 7.00 6.27
N ALA A 720 -22.09 7.47 5.81
CA ALA A 720 -23.32 7.41 6.60
C ALA A 720 -23.77 5.96 6.83
N ASP A 721 -24.68 5.76 7.80
CA ASP A 721 -25.35 4.47 7.92
C ASP A 721 -26.14 4.17 6.63
N PRO A 722 -26.16 2.93 6.11
CA PRO A 722 -26.85 2.63 4.85
C PRO A 722 -28.38 2.80 4.89
N SER A 723 -28.98 2.97 6.07
CA SER A 723 -30.37 3.43 6.19
C SER A 723 -30.57 4.89 5.78
N GLU A 724 -29.52 5.72 5.83
CA GLU A 724 -29.50 7.12 5.36
C GLU A 724 -29.16 7.24 3.86
N TYR A 725 -28.62 6.18 3.24
CA TYR A 725 -28.34 6.17 1.80
C TYR A 725 -29.63 6.34 0.98
N THR A 726 -29.63 7.27 0.03
CA THR A 726 -30.76 7.47 -0.90
C THR A 726 -31.00 6.25 -1.79
N ASP A 727 -32.25 5.98 -2.16
CA ASP A 727 -32.58 4.85 -3.05
C ASP A 727 -31.86 4.94 -4.41
N VAL A 728 -31.65 6.17 -4.92
CA VAL A 728 -30.92 6.44 -6.17
C VAL A 728 -29.44 6.10 -6.05
N TYR A 729 -28.79 6.43 -4.91
CA TYR A 729 -27.40 6.03 -4.66
C TYR A 729 -27.26 4.52 -4.50
N LYS A 730 -28.19 3.87 -3.78
CA LYS A 730 -28.21 2.41 -3.64
C LYS A 730 -28.35 1.71 -4.99
N GLN A 731 -29.27 2.19 -5.82
CA GLN A 731 -29.46 1.71 -7.19
C GLN A 731 -28.18 1.89 -8.02
N TRP A 732 -27.56 3.08 -7.96
CA TRP A 732 -26.33 3.34 -8.69
C TRP A 732 -25.17 2.42 -8.25
N LEU A 733 -24.91 2.31 -6.94
CA LEU A 733 -23.86 1.43 -6.40
C LEU A 733 -24.06 -0.02 -6.83
N ARG A 734 -25.31 -0.52 -6.80
CA ARG A 734 -25.62 -1.87 -7.25
C ARG A 734 -25.40 -2.04 -8.76
N MET A 735 -25.84 -1.10 -9.58
CA MET A 735 -25.60 -1.12 -11.03
C MET A 735 -24.10 -1.05 -11.36
N PHE A 736 -23.31 -0.26 -10.62
CA PHE A 736 -21.87 -0.17 -10.77
C PHE A 736 -21.15 -1.46 -10.35
N ALA A 737 -21.65 -2.17 -9.33
CA ALA A 737 -21.17 -3.50 -8.97
C ALA A 737 -21.49 -4.55 -10.05
N GLU A 738 -22.73 -4.60 -10.52
CA GLU A 738 -23.16 -5.59 -11.51
C GLU A 738 -22.49 -5.36 -12.88
N ALA A 739 -22.22 -4.10 -13.25
CA ALA A 739 -21.39 -3.73 -14.39
C ALA A 739 -19.95 -4.27 -14.29
N GLN A 740 -19.32 -4.11 -13.11
CA GLN A 740 -17.98 -4.65 -12.84
C GLN A 740 -17.94 -6.17 -12.98
N MET A 741 -18.91 -6.86 -12.37
CA MET A 741 -19.06 -8.31 -12.47
C MET A 741 -19.17 -8.76 -13.94
N GLU A 742 -19.97 -8.06 -14.77
CA GLU A 742 -20.08 -8.39 -16.20
C GLU A 742 -18.77 -8.19 -16.97
N SER A 743 -18.06 -7.10 -16.71
CA SER A 743 -16.79 -6.76 -17.37
C SER A 743 -15.64 -7.70 -17.00
N PHE A 744 -15.61 -8.22 -15.78
CA PHE A 744 -14.59 -9.17 -15.34
C PHE A 744 -14.93 -10.62 -15.72
N GLU A 745 -16.21 -10.95 -15.88
CA GLU A 745 -16.67 -12.21 -16.48
C GLU A 745 -16.37 -12.33 -17.99
N LYS A 746 -15.91 -11.27 -18.67
CA LYS A 746 -15.28 -11.38 -20.00
C LYS A 746 -13.85 -11.97 -19.94
N GLY A 747 -13.33 -12.17 -18.74
CA GLY A 747 -12.07 -12.88 -18.46
C GLY A 747 -12.33 -14.16 -17.67
N TRP A 748 -11.39 -14.52 -16.80
CA TRP A 748 -11.52 -15.71 -15.94
C TRP A 748 -12.42 -15.47 -14.71
N GLY A 749 -13.13 -14.34 -14.63
CA GLY A 749 -13.95 -13.96 -13.50
C GLY A 749 -13.23 -13.04 -12.51
N TRP A 750 -13.71 -13.02 -11.28
CA TRP A 750 -13.39 -11.97 -10.30
C TRP A 750 -13.47 -12.44 -8.85
N PHE A 751 -12.82 -11.70 -7.95
CA PHE A 751 -12.93 -11.84 -6.50
C PHE A 751 -13.26 -10.48 -5.87
N TYR A 752 -14.37 -10.37 -5.15
CA TYR A 752 -14.76 -9.11 -4.49
C TYR A 752 -13.94 -8.85 -3.22
N TRP A 753 -13.54 -7.61 -2.97
CA TRP A 753 -12.80 -7.15 -1.79
C TRP A 753 -13.69 -6.30 -0.87
N THR A 754 -14.15 -6.80 0.29
CA THR A 754 -13.95 -8.10 0.96
C THR A 754 -15.27 -8.63 1.54
N TRP A 755 -15.31 -9.83 2.13
CA TRP A 755 -16.56 -10.38 2.69
C TRP A 755 -17.18 -9.47 3.75
N GLN A 756 -16.35 -9.01 4.70
CA GLN A 756 -16.79 -8.20 5.82
C GLN A 756 -15.71 -7.20 6.26
N THR A 757 -16.18 -6.08 6.78
CA THR A 757 -15.40 -5.06 7.48
C THR A 757 -16.15 -4.70 8.77
N GLU A 758 -15.50 -4.05 9.73
CA GLU A 758 -16.21 -3.61 10.95
C GLU A 758 -17.29 -2.55 10.69
N ARG A 759 -17.16 -1.76 9.61
CA ARG A 759 -18.06 -0.62 9.29
C ARG A 759 -17.95 -0.03 7.88
N ALA A 760 -16.98 -0.42 7.06
CA ALA A 760 -16.82 0.11 5.71
C ALA A 760 -17.76 -0.65 4.74
N VAL A 761 -19.01 -0.17 4.62
CA VAL A 761 -20.10 -0.90 3.94
C VAL A 761 -19.82 -1.13 2.45
N GLN A 762 -19.29 -0.13 1.74
CA GLN A 762 -18.96 -0.23 0.31
C GLN A 762 -17.78 -1.18 0.01
N TRP A 763 -17.16 -1.75 1.06
CA TRP A 763 -16.06 -2.70 1.02
C TRP A 763 -16.40 -4.06 1.64
N SER A 764 -17.67 -4.26 1.98
CA SER A 764 -18.16 -5.45 2.68
C SER A 764 -19.31 -6.04 1.89
N TRP A 765 -19.13 -7.24 1.33
CA TRP A 765 -20.23 -7.91 0.64
C TRP A 765 -21.41 -8.17 1.57
N LYS A 766 -21.12 -8.60 2.81
CA LYS A 766 -22.12 -8.88 3.84
C LYS A 766 -22.97 -7.65 4.16
N LEU A 767 -22.34 -6.50 4.41
CA LEU A 767 -23.06 -5.25 4.72
C LEU A 767 -23.70 -4.63 3.47
N GLY A 768 -23.03 -4.70 2.31
CA GLY A 768 -23.55 -4.16 1.06
C GLY A 768 -24.78 -4.92 0.55
N MET A 769 -24.82 -6.24 0.71
CA MET A 769 -26.00 -7.06 0.44
C MET A 769 -27.16 -6.70 1.39
N GLN A 770 -26.89 -6.50 2.69
CA GLN A 770 -27.88 -6.06 3.67
C GLN A 770 -28.41 -4.64 3.38
N ALA A 771 -27.57 -3.77 2.83
CA ALA A 771 -27.92 -2.41 2.41
C ALA A 771 -28.63 -2.32 1.05
N GLY A 772 -28.71 -3.42 0.29
CA GLY A 772 -29.28 -3.46 -1.06
C GLY A 772 -28.39 -2.86 -2.16
N ILE A 773 -27.09 -2.65 -1.88
CA ILE A 773 -26.11 -2.09 -2.83
C ILE A 773 -25.26 -3.15 -3.56
N LEU A 774 -25.52 -4.43 -3.28
CA LEU A 774 -24.93 -5.60 -3.93
C LEU A 774 -26.00 -6.68 -4.12
N PRO A 775 -25.89 -7.54 -5.15
CA PRO A 775 -26.83 -8.63 -5.37
C PRO A 775 -26.78 -9.67 -4.25
N THR A 776 -27.91 -10.33 -3.98
CA THR A 776 -28.00 -11.37 -2.94
C THR A 776 -27.36 -12.71 -3.35
N LYS A 777 -27.14 -12.92 -4.65
CA LYS A 777 -26.34 -14.02 -5.20
C LYS A 777 -25.30 -13.47 -6.16
N ALA A 778 -24.05 -13.93 -6.05
CA ALA A 778 -22.97 -13.52 -6.96
C ALA A 778 -23.23 -13.84 -8.45
N TYR A 779 -24.16 -14.75 -8.75
CA TYR A 779 -24.54 -15.14 -10.11
C TYR A 779 -25.87 -14.55 -10.61
N ASP A 780 -26.64 -13.89 -9.75
CA ASP A 780 -27.98 -13.36 -10.06
C ASP A 780 -27.92 -11.83 -10.02
N ARG A 781 -28.15 -11.19 -11.17
CA ARG A 781 -27.93 -9.74 -11.39
C ARG A 781 -29.13 -9.14 -12.10
N ASP A 782 -29.52 -7.95 -11.69
CA ASP A 782 -30.68 -7.25 -12.25
C ASP A 782 -30.27 -6.43 -13.49
N PHE A 783 -29.08 -5.83 -13.46
CA PHE A 783 -28.55 -4.94 -14.50
C PHE A 783 -27.57 -5.64 -15.46
N LYS A 784 -27.58 -5.19 -16.72
CA LYS A 784 -26.63 -5.59 -17.77
C LYS A 784 -26.13 -4.37 -18.54
N CYS A 785 -24.87 -4.39 -18.95
CA CYS A 785 -24.21 -3.27 -19.61
C CYS A 785 -24.73 -2.93 -21.02
N GLU A 786 -25.58 -3.77 -21.60
CA GLU A 786 -26.29 -3.51 -22.86
C GLU A 786 -27.57 -2.68 -22.67
N GLU A 787 -28.06 -2.55 -21.42
CA GLU A 787 -29.30 -1.86 -21.10
C GLU A 787 -29.07 -0.35 -20.87
N PRO A 788 -30.06 0.51 -21.21
CA PRO A 788 -29.96 1.93 -20.94
C PRO A 788 -30.04 2.20 -19.43
N TYR A 789 -29.01 2.84 -18.88
CA TYR A 789 -28.98 3.28 -17.49
C TYR A 789 -29.77 4.61 -17.30
N PRO A 790 -30.34 4.87 -16.11
CA PRO A 790 -30.98 6.14 -15.79
C PRO A 790 -30.03 7.34 -15.81
N ASP A 791 -30.59 8.55 -15.95
CA ASP A 791 -29.89 9.79 -15.64
C ASP A 791 -29.96 10.02 -14.12
N PHE A 792 -28.92 9.58 -13.42
CA PHE A 792 -28.84 9.65 -11.96
C PHE A 792 -28.85 11.09 -11.43
N GLY A 793 -28.27 12.04 -12.18
CA GLY A 793 -28.31 13.47 -11.84
C GLY A 793 -29.73 14.03 -11.92
N ALA A 794 -30.49 13.67 -12.97
CA ALA A 794 -31.91 14.02 -13.08
C ALA A 794 -32.80 13.32 -12.03
N MET A 795 -32.37 12.17 -11.50
CA MET A 795 -33.00 11.50 -10.36
C MET A 795 -32.59 12.10 -9.00
N GLY A 796 -31.66 13.04 -8.97
CA GLY A 796 -31.25 13.76 -7.75
C GLY A 796 -30.09 13.12 -6.98
N LEU A 797 -29.29 12.26 -7.60
CA LEU A 797 -27.99 11.85 -7.06
C LEU A 797 -26.95 12.96 -7.31
N PRO A 798 -26.44 13.66 -6.28
CA PRO A 798 -25.38 14.65 -6.45
C PRO A 798 -24.03 13.98 -6.72
N GLU A 799 -23.20 14.58 -7.56
CA GLU A 799 -21.86 14.08 -7.91
C GLU A 799 -20.81 14.20 -6.78
N ASN A 800 -21.17 14.72 -5.60
CA ASN A 800 -20.31 14.88 -4.42
C ASN A 800 -20.77 14.05 -3.19
N TYR A 801 -21.48 12.94 -3.42
CA TYR A 801 -22.03 12.04 -2.40
C TYR A 801 -20.96 11.34 -1.51
#